data_AF-A0A8R1HV88-F1
#
_entry.id   AF-A0A8R1HV88-F1
#
_cell.length_a   1.000
_cell.length_b   1.000
_cell.length_c   1.000
_cell.angle_alpha   90.00
_cell.angle_beta   90.00
_cell.angle_gamma   90.00
#
_symmetry.space_group_name_H-M   'P 1'
#
loop_
_entity.id
_entity.type
_entity.pdbx_description
1 polymer ?
#
loop_
_entity_poly.entity_id
_entity_poly.type
_entity_poly.pdbx_seq_one_letter_code
_entity_poly.pdbx_strand_id
1 'polypeptide(L)'
;MGGSGSRQQETSQDSSSDGSTTPSTSTITRKVEKSNSRLKFSFKRKPANRSRTGPFRELIKSWPISDLNLLLTEFEADAHLLKLQNECDLSRKSVNSNFDDFQSGSVNFGDLHVIFKTLHIKIHRHYLAQRCKNLQIPPESLDNFTLPANFQQFHEEDINAFLSEYIYTQKWSRDVKMLNKLRNEFGCHKKLQDDMIQAFRSDLKRGDLVITVINDHDDCDNEKDAKKEKKPAEKFEIRCSSTIAASRSRLIRSLLSRKNGTNLEENQKEISFSEEIFPRAFATLFINFLYTDSIDWSLAPSSEFFVSSLSQAKAITLGKNPDVQLCRAMQILQVARFFGVEGMVQACEDVIVRNLSPDNVISVLQWSEENSSKFIGIHALRLLEKEFHKISATSSFLEVSKHGILNLVDSHFIQTTELDLLDACVRWGEHALLKKLEEREPNVVADTCHSISRRGLKKTELSGEELKEILQPLTEKIRKDYVIPPFHQNLTDAYSRGILERSPLDLVVCEKTSEINPDFHWLKPTSSGPRYYFPYHKELIKYKNLLASTSTSSSSSSSGTLSGFQKLRNHLESIGISSSGRKNNLKLENDRLKPTEPSPSCEPQATESENFHVEFRNFYPEILDEQLFLAAKRRILELTVKWNVAELSRAFHKNLALEMITRRALLELDISPECFDCHVTGEKSTPPDVLPPPISGIYDIF
;
A
#
# COMPACT_ATOMS: atom_id res chain seq x y z
N MET A 1 94.92 -60.27 23.88
CA MET A 1 93.90 -61.32 23.63
C MET A 1 92.52 -60.67 23.71
N GLY A 2 91.52 -61.14 22.95
CA GLY A 2 90.19 -60.50 22.86
C GLY A 2 89.33 -60.66 24.12
N GLY A 3 88.08 -60.19 24.19
CA GLY A 3 87.14 -59.56 23.23
C GLY A 3 85.71 -59.84 23.74
N SER A 4 84.58 -59.24 23.35
CA SER A 4 84.22 -58.03 22.59
C SER A 4 82.77 -57.69 23.01
N GLY A 5 82.18 -56.49 22.85
CA GLY A 5 82.63 -55.26 22.19
C GLY A 5 81.56 -54.80 21.18
N SER A 6 80.75 -53.76 21.39
CA SER A 6 80.72 -52.79 22.51
C SER A 6 79.30 -52.23 22.76
N ARG A 7 79.10 -51.63 23.94
CA ARG A 7 77.84 -51.09 24.48
C ARG A 7 78.08 -49.66 24.96
N GLN A 8 77.16 -48.71 24.68
CA GLN A 8 76.83 -47.50 25.48
C GLN A 8 75.71 -46.72 24.76
N GLN A 9 74.56 -46.44 25.40
CA GLN A 9 74.22 -45.26 26.24
C GLN A 9 74.01 -43.96 25.42
N GLU A 10 72.99 -43.12 25.65
CA GLU A 10 71.81 -43.17 26.54
C GLU A 10 70.78 -42.07 26.13
N THR A 11 69.54 -42.15 26.65
CA THR A 11 68.54 -41.07 26.95
C THR A 11 68.35 -39.85 26.01
N SER A 12 67.13 -39.36 25.72
CA SER A 12 65.76 -39.74 26.13
C SER A 12 64.70 -39.12 25.20
N GLN A 13 63.65 -39.91 24.91
CA GLN A 13 62.19 -39.59 24.99
C GLN A 13 61.62 -38.29 24.36
N ASP A 14 60.49 -38.29 23.62
CA ASP A 14 59.57 -39.39 23.27
C ASP A 14 58.77 -39.15 21.95
N SER A 15 58.48 -40.25 21.24
CA SER A 15 57.42 -40.54 20.24
C SER A 15 56.66 -39.39 19.52
N SER A 16 56.79 -39.19 18.19
CA SER A 16 56.25 -39.97 17.02
C SER A 16 54.74 -39.75 16.75
N SER A 17 54.25 -39.21 15.61
CA SER A 17 54.43 -39.58 14.17
C SER A 17 53.70 -40.90 13.81
N ASP A 18 53.12 -41.17 12.62
CA ASP A 18 53.18 -40.63 11.23
C ASP A 18 51.80 -40.79 10.53
N GLY A 19 51.49 -40.29 9.32
CA GLY A 19 52.22 -39.37 8.43
C GLY A 19 51.63 -39.28 7.00
N SER A 20 52.13 -38.30 6.24
CA SER A 20 52.31 -38.31 4.76
C SER A 20 51.05 -38.15 3.84
N THR A 21 51.09 -37.54 2.64
CA THR A 21 52.20 -36.97 1.85
C THR A 21 51.76 -35.72 1.05
N THR A 22 52.70 -34.80 0.80
CA THR A 22 52.63 -33.55 0.00
C THR A 22 53.08 -33.83 -1.48
N PRO A 23 53.45 -32.88 -2.41
CA PRO A 23 53.62 -31.41 -2.29
C PRO A 23 53.30 -30.47 -3.50
N SER A 24 53.21 -29.18 -3.17
CA SER A 24 53.68 -27.95 -3.86
C SER A 24 53.58 -27.69 -5.39
N THR A 25 52.81 -26.64 -5.73
CA THR A 25 53.23 -25.34 -6.32
C THR A 25 54.21 -25.24 -7.51
N SER A 26 53.80 -24.60 -8.63
CA SER A 26 54.49 -23.45 -9.31
C SER A 26 53.82 -23.01 -10.64
N THR A 27 54.35 -22.00 -11.34
CA THR A 27 53.64 -21.08 -12.26
C THR A 27 54.34 -20.94 -13.64
N ILE A 28 53.70 -20.28 -14.63
CA ILE A 28 54.24 -19.60 -15.87
C ILE A 28 53.77 -20.21 -17.25
N THR A 29 54.04 -19.49 -18.35
CA THR A 29 53.16 -19.20 -19.51
C THR A 29 53.57 -19.74 -20.91
N ARG A 30 52.61 -19.78 -21.88
CA ARG A 30 52.76 -19.76 -23.38
C ARG A 30 53.34 -21.09 -24.00
N LYS A 31 53.09 -21.53 -25.26
CA LYS A 31 52.46 -20.98 -26.50
C LYS A 31 52.16 -22.10 -27.56
N VAL A 32 51.20 -21.87 -28.48
CA VAL A 32 51.06 -22.35 -29.90
C VAL A 32 50.14 -23.56 -30.29
N GLU A 33 49.10 -23.22 -31.10
CA GLU A 33 48.38 -23.86 -32.26
C GLU A 33 48.57 -25.37 -32.62
N LYS A 34 47.55 -26.15 -33.04
CA LYS A 34 46.69 -26.02 -34.27
C LYS A 34 45.45 -26.96 -34.28
N SER A 35 44.36 -26.54 -34.96
CA SER A 35 43.30 -27.30 -35.72
C SER A 35 42.65 -28.60 -35.14
N ASN A 36 41.36 -28.93 -35.31
CA ASN A 36 40.30 -28.37 -36.16
C ASN A 36 38.86 -28.77 -35.70
N SER A 37 37.88 -27.90 -35.99
CA SER A 37 36.42 -28.15 -36.19
C SER A 37 35.62 -29.13 -35.27
N ARG A 38 34.57 -28.61 -34.59
CA ARG A 38 33.14 -28.75 -35.00
C ARG A 38 32.16 -28.07 -34.01
N LEU A 39 31.25 -27.28 -34.58
CA LEU A 39 29.90 -26.89 -34.08
C LEU A 39 29.74 -26.37 -32.62
N LYS A 40 29.87 -25.05 -32.45
CA LYS A 40 29.29 -24.32 -31.30
C LYS A 40 27.88 -23.82 -31.63
N PHE A 41 26.84 -24.58 -31.27
CA PHE A 41 25.47 -24.05 -31.19
C PHE A 41 25.18 -23.46 -29.80
N SER A 42 25.80 -22.32 -29.50
CA SER A 42 25.39 -21.53 -28.34
C SER A 42 24.20 -20.65 -28.71
N PHE A 43 22.98 -21.15 -28.53
CA PHE A 43 21.76 -20.33 -28.51
C PHE A 43 21.73 -19.47 -27.23
N LYS A 44 22.70 -18.55 -27.10
CA LYS A 44 22.54 -17.40 -26.22
C LYS A 44 21.45 -16.52 -26.81
N ARG A 45 20.19 -16.74 -26.38
CA ARG A 45 19.12 -15.76 -26.53
C ARG A 45 19.59 -14.49 -25.83
N LYS A 46 20.19 -13.56 -26.57
CA LYS A 46 20.32 -12.18 -26.10
C LYS A 46 18.92 -11.70 -25.75
N PRO A 47 18.69 -11.05 -24.60
CA PRO A 47 17.47 -10.29 -24.38
C PRO A 47 17.53 -9.11 -25.35
N ALA A 48 17.10 -9.35 -26.58
CA ALA A 48 17.00 -8.31 -27.59
C ALA A 48 15.94 -7.34 -27.07
N ASN A 49 16.37 -6.10 -26.83
CA ASN A 49 15.50 -4.97 -26.56
C ASN A 49 14.73 -4.63 -27.85
N ARG A 50 13.92 -5.58 -28.34
CA ARG A 50 13.00 -5.41 -29.45
C ARG A 50 12.04 -4.32 -29.02
N SER A 51 11.91 -3.28 -29.85
CA SER A 51 10.97 -2.19 -29.59
C SER A 51 9.56 -2.78 -29.48
N ARG A 52 9.03 -2.91 -28.26
CA ARG A 52 7.64 -3.39 -28.03
C ARG A 52 6.61 -2.50 -28.71
N THR A 53 6.91 -1.21 -28.79
CA THR A 53 6.15 -0.22 -29.57
C THR A 53 6.44 -0.25 -31.06
N GLY A 54 7.34 -1.11 -31.55
CA GLY A 54 7.69 -1.25 -32.96
C GLY A 54 6.50 -1.73 -33.81
N PRO A 55 5.89 -2.88 -33.49
CA PRO A 55 4.69 -3.35 -34.15
C PRO A 55 3.53 -2.35 -34.09
N PHE A 56 3.31 -1.70 -32.93
CA PHE A 56 2.30 -0.64 -32.81
C PHE A 56 2.61 0.59 -33.67
N ARG A 57 3.89 1.01 -33.79
CA ARG A 57 4.31 2.07 -34.71
C ARG A 57 4.08 1.66 -36.17
N GLU A 58 4.20 0.39 -36.51
CA GLU A 58 3.95 -0.11 -37.86
C GLU A 58 2.46 -0.15 -38.18
N LEU A 59 1.63 -0.57 -37.21
CA LEU A 59 0.16 -0.52 -37.27
C LEU A 59 -0.34 0.90 -37.57
N ILE A 60 -0.03 1.88 -36.72
CA ILE A 60 -0.59 3.24 -36.84
C ILE A 60 -0.10 4.02 -38.06
N LYS A 61 0.90 3.53 -38.82
CA LYS A 61 1.42 4.24 -40.00
C LYS A 61 0.42 4.30 -41.15
N SER A 62 -0.37 3.24 -41.35
CA SER A 62 -1.35 3.11 -42.44
C SER A 62 -2.67 3.80 -42.13
N TRP A 63 -2.89 4.25 -40.88
CA TRP A 63 -4.18 4.75 -40.43
C TRP A 63 -4.41 6.22 -40.83
N PRO A 64 -5.67 6.60 -41.16
CA PRO A 64 -6.02 7.98 -41.43
C PRO A 64 -6.06 8.82 -40.13
N ILE A 65 -5.95 10.14 -40.30
CA ILE A 65 -5.86 11.09 -39.17
C ILE A 65 -7.12 11.08 -38.29
N SER A 66 -8.30 10.75 -38.85
CA SER A 66 -9.55 10.54 -38.10
C SER A 66 -9.38 9.47 -37.02
N ASP A 67 -8.83 8.33 -37.40
CA ASP A 67 -8.79 7.11 -36.61
C ASP A 67 -7.71 7.21 -35.53
N LEU A 68 -6.59 7.86 -35.88
CA LEU A 68 -5.56 8.27 -34.93
C LEU A 68 -6.09 9.27 -33.88
N ASN A 69 -7.02 10.15 -34.25
CA ASN A 69 -7.66 11.06 -33.30
C ASN A 69 -8.65 10.32 -32.38
N LEU A 70 -9.42 9.37 -32.91
CA LEU A 70 -10.33 8.54 -32.10
C LEU A 70 -9.57 7.73 -31.05
N LEU A 71 -8.51 7.01 -31.44
CA LEU A 71 -7.66 6.27 -30.50
C LEU A 71 -6.92 7.20 -29.52
N LEU A 72 -6.61 8.44 -29.92
CA LEU A 72 -6.03 9.41 -29.00
C LEU A 72 -7.05 9.89 -27.97
N THR A 73 -8.29 10.21 -28.36
CA THR A 73 -9.34 10.57 -27.39
C THR A 73 -9.64 9.45 -26.40
N GLU A 74 -9.50 8.20 -26.84
CA GLU A 74 -9.58 7.02 -25.98
C GLU A 74 -8.46 7.01 -24.92
N PHE A 75 -7.20 7.09 -25.35
CA PHE A 75 -6.05 7.10 -24.44
C PHE A 75 -5.96 8.37 -23.58
N GLU A 76 -6.53 9.50 -24.02
CA GLU A 76 -6.66 10.71 -23.20
C GLU A 76 -7.70 10.52 -22.08
N ALA A 77 -8.83 9.84 -22.37
CA ALA A 77 -9.81 9.45 -21.35
C ALA A 77 -9.22 8.42 -20.37
N ASP A 78 -8.53 7.39 -20.84
CA ASP A 78 -7.83 6.43 -19.99
C ASP A 78 -6.77 7.08 -19.10
N ALA A 79 -5.99 8.02 -19.64
CA ALA A 79 -4.99 8.77 -18.87
C ALA A 79 -5.64 9.61 -17.76
N HIS A 80 -6.88 10.07 -17.98
CA HIS A 80 -7.69 10.75 -16.98
C HIS A 80 -8.23 9.78 -15.92
N LEU A 81 -8.73 8.62 -16.32
CA LEU A 81 -9.19 7.55 -15.41
C LEU A 81 -8.06 7.00 -14.54
N LEU A 82 -6.84 6.87 -15.08
CA LEU A 82 -5.66 6.49 -14.29
C LEU A 82 -5.38 7.53 -13.20
N LYS A 83 -5.57 8.83 -13.45
CA LYS A 83 -5.43 9.86 -12.40
C LYS A 83 -6.51 9.74 -11.33
N LEU A 84 -7.75 9.49 -11.74
CA LEU A 84 -8.86 9.20 -10.82
C LEU A 84 -8.55 7.98 -9.94
N GLN A 85 -8.09 6.87 -10.52
CA GLN A 85 -7.67 5.68 -9.80
C GLN A 85 -6.59 6.00 -8.76
N ASN A 86 -5.52 6.72 -9.14
CA ASN A 86 -4.47 7.10 -8.19
C ASN A 86 -4.97 7.98 -7.03
N GLU A 87 -5.96 8.86 -7.26
CA GLU A 87 -6.60 9.61 -6.18
C GLU A 87 -7.54 8.75 -5.31
N CYS A 88 -8.22 7.75 -5.90
CA CYS A 88 -9.11 6.83 -5.19
C CYS A 88 -8.34 5.79 -4.36
N ASP A 89 -7.23 5.26 -4.85
CA ASP A 89 -6.40 4.31 -4.10
C ASP A 89 -5.77 4.93 -2.84
N LEU A 90 -5.58 6.26 -2.83
CA LEU A 90 -5.14 7.03 -1.65
C LEU A 90 -6.27 7.29 -0.64
N SER A 91 -7.53 6.98 -0.97
CA SER A 91 -8.65 7.19 -0.06
C SER A 91 -8.68 6.13 1.04
N ARG A 92 -8.95 6.58 2.27
CA ARG A 92 -9.01 5.75 3.47
C ARG A 92 -9.93 6.39 4.49
N LYS A 93 -10.39 5.59 5.45
CA LYS A 93 -11.15 6.05 6.61
C LYS A 93 -10.43 7.22 7.28
N SER A 94 -11.17 8.30 7.57
CA SER A 94 -10.61 9.42 8.32
C SER A 94 -10.24 8.96 9.74
N VAL A 95 -9.03 9.31 10.17
CA VAL A 95 -8.59 9.06 11.55
C VAL A 95 -8.78 10.32 12.37
N ASN A 96 -9.28 10.13 13.59
CA ASN A 96 -9.38 11.14 14.62
C ASN A 96 -8.02 11.80 14.87
N SER A 97 -7.98 13.12 15.04
CA SER A 97 -6.75 13.74 15.54
C SER A 97 -6.47 13.29 16.97
N ASN A 98 -5.21 13.39 17.39
CA ASN A 98 -4.78 13.22 18.78
C ASN A 98 -5.84 13.76 19.77
N PHE A 99 -6.26 15.02 19.58
CA PHE A 99 -7.24 15.71 20.43
C PHE A 99 -8.65 15.10 20.39
N ASP A 100 -9.15 14.67 19.23
CA ASP A 100 -10.49 14.08 19.12
C ASP A 100 -10.58 12.74 19.86
N ASP A 101 -9.49 11.97 19.86
CA ASP A 101 -9.35 10.75 20.66
C ASP A 101 -9.10 11.03 22.16
N PHE A 102 -8.51 12.17 22.54
CA PHE A 102 -8.55 12.63 23.94
C PHE A 102 -9.98 12.97 24.38
N GLN A 103 -10.73 13.69 23.54
CA GLN A 103 -12.08 14.13 23.83
C GLN A 103 -13.09 12.97 23.91
N SER A 104 -13.09 12.09 22.91
CA SER A 104 -13.93 10.89 22.88
C SER A 104 -13.41 9.75 23.78
N GLY A 105 -12.13 9.81 24.18
CA GLY A 105 -11.46 8.68 24.79
C GLY A 105 -11.58 8.57 26.29
N SER A 106 -11.81 9.70 26.97
CA SER A 106 -11.96 9.70 28.42
C SER A 106 -13.44 9.62 28.78
N VAL A 107 -13.83 8.53 29.46
CA VAL A 107 -15.18 8.34 30.06
C VAL A 107 -15.56 9.51 30.98
N ASN A 108 -14.56 10.26 31.47
CA ASN A 108 -14.68 11.48 32.23
C ASN A 108 -13.68 12.53 31.69
N PHE A 109 -13.92 13.11 30.51
CA PHE A 109 -13.08 14.12 29.83
C PHE A 109 -12.27 15.05 30.76
N GLY A 110 -11.01 14.69 31.07
CA GLY A 110 -10.15 15.44 31.99
C GLY A 110 -10.19 14.97 33.45
N ASP A 111 -9.02 14.86 34.07
CA ASP A 111 -8.79 14.53 35.48
C ASP A 111 -8.65 15.77 36.38
N LEU A 112 -8.95 16.97 35.85
CA LEU A 112 -8.92 18.23 36.59
C LEU A 112 -10.00 19.20 36.09
N HIS A 113 -10.71 19.84 37.02
CA HIS A 113 -11.63 20.95 36.76
C HIS A 113 -10.93 22.28 37.07
N VAL A 114 -10.60 23.06 36.04
CA VAL A 114 -10.07 24.41 36.18
C VAL A 114 -11.23 25.40 36.37
N ILE A 115 -11.21 26.13 37.48
CA ILE A 115 -12.23 27.13 37.84
C ILE A 115 -11.68 28.52 37.54
N PHE A 116 -12.43 29.32 36.77
CA PHE A 116 -12.10 30.71 36.47
C PHE A 116 -13.36 31.56 36.35
N LYS A 117 -13.56 32.49 37.28
CA LYS A 117 -14.79 33.31 37.37
C LYS A 117 -16.03 32.40 37.42
N THR A 118 -16.92 32.43 36.43
CA THR A 118 -18.06 31.51 36.31
C THR A 118 -17.80 30.26 35.47
N LEU A 119 -16.62 30.11 34.86
CA LEU A 119 -16.26 28.94 34.06
C LEU A 119 -15.73 27.79 34.90
N HIS A 120 -16.18 26.58 34.53
CA HIS A 120 -15.62 25.30 34.96
C HIS A 120 -15.16 24.53 33.72
N ILE A 121 -13.84 24.44 33.51
CA ILE A 121 -13.23 23.82 32.33
C ILE A 121 -12.59 22.50 32.76
N LYS A 122 -13.10 21.38 32.26
CA LYS A 122 -12.50 20.06 32.52
C LYS A 122 -11.32 19.84 31.57
N ILE A 123 -10.17 19.40 32.10
CA ILE A 123 -8.90 19.35 31.37
C ILE A 123 -8.03 18.20 31.88
N HIS A 124 -7.10 17.71 31.06
CA HIS A 124 -6.09 16.76 31.48
C HIS A 124 -4.99 17.43 32.29
N ARG A 125 -4.85 17.05 33.57
CA ARG A 125 -3.85 17.56 34.51
C ARG A 125 -2.43 17.46 33.95
N HIS A 126 -2.13 16.31 33.32
CA HIS A 126 -0.84 16.05 32.68
C HIS A 126 -0.52 17.08 31.58
N TYR A 127 -1.47 17.35 30.67
CA TYR A 127 -1.29 18.36 29.62
C TYR A 127 -1.12 19.77 30.19
N LEU A 128 -1.94 20.15 31.18
CA LEU A 128 -1.86 21.47 31.78
C LEU A 128 -0.51 21.68 32.50
N ALA A 129 -0.07 20.72 33.30
CA ALA A 129 1.22 20.77 34.00
C ALA A 129 2.42 20.85 33.03
N GLN A 130 2.35 20.11 31.92
CA GLN A 130 3.43 20.09 30.93
C GLN A 130 3.48 21.37 30.07
N ARG A 131 2.32 21.88 29.66
CA ARG A 131 2.19 23.00 28.71
C ARG A 131 2.18 24.36 29.39
N CYS A 132 1.73 24.46 30.65
CA CYS A 132 1.56 25.72 31.38
C CYS A 132 2.47 25.79 32.62
N LYS A 133 3.76 26.04 32.38
CA LYS A 133 4.85 25.94 33.38
C LYS A 133 4.79 26.97 34.50
N ASN A 134 4.00 28.03 34.35
CA ASN A 134 3.78 29.03 35.39
C ASN A 134 2.70 28.59 36.40
N LEU A 135 1.89 27.56 36.07
CA LEU A 135 0.89 27.01 36.99
C LEU A 135 1.55 25.96 37.89
N GLN A 136 1.70 26.30 39.17
CA GLN A 136 2.11 25.34 40.20
C GLN A 136 0.91 24.48 40.62
N ILE A 137 0.55 23.51 39.79
CA ILE A 137 -0.53 22.56 40.07
C ILE A 137 -0.05 21.60 41.18
N PRO A 138 -0.67 21.58 42.37
CA PRO A 138 -0.26 20.67 43.44
C PRO A 138 -0.60 19.22 43.05
N PRO A 139 0.22 18.21 43.38
CA PRO A 139 -0.07 16.80 43.08
C PRO A 139 -1.26 16.23 43.87
N GLU A 140 -1.66 16.87 44.97
CA GLU A 140 -2.73 16.42 45.88
C GLU A 140 -4.05 17.22 45.72
N SER A 141 -4.17 18.10 44.72
CA SER A 141 -5.39 18.89 44.51
C SER A 141 -6.61 18.00 44.21
N LEU A 142 -7.61 18.02 45.10
CA LEU A 142 -8.91 17.35 45.00
C LEU A 142 -9.73 17.87 43.80
N ASP A 143 -9.50 17.27 42.62
CA ASP A 143 -10.22 17.39 41.34
C ASP A 143 -10.44 18.82 40.78
N ASN A 144 -10.17 19.88 41.54
CA ASN A 144 -10.47 21.27 41.23
C ASN A 144 -9.24 22.14 41.41
N PHE A 145 -9.00 23.06 40.48
CA PHE A 145 -7.91 24.03 40.52
C PHE A 145 -8.39 25.42 40.08
N THR A 146 -8.38 26.39 40.98
CA THR A 146 -8.78 27.77 40.67
C THR A 146 -7.61 28.54 40.07
N LEU A 147 -7.81 29.22 38.94
CA LEU A 147 -6.76 30.06 38.35
C LEU A 147 -6.39 31.24 39.27
N PRO A 148 -5.09 31.58 39.41
CA PRO A 148 -4.66 32.68 40.28
C PRO A 148 -5.13 34.07 39.79
N ALA A 149 -5.06 35.07 40.68
CA ALA A 149 -5.63 36.39 40.45
C ALA A 149 -5.05 37.18 39.26
N ASN A 150 -3.83 36.88 38.81
CA ASN A 150 -3.22 37.50 37.61
C ASN A 150 -3.98 37.21 36.31
N PHE A 151 -4.79 36.14 36.27
CA PHE A 151 -5.61 35.80 35.10
C PHE A 151 -6.91 36.62 35.01
N GLN A 152 -7.29 37.38 36.04
CA GLN A 152 -8.56 38.13 36.08
C GLN A 152 -8.70 39.19 34.96
N GLN A 153 -7.57 39.68 34.45
CA GLN A 153 -7.48 40.60 33.29
C GLN A 153 -8.00 40.02 31.96
N PHE A 154 -8.23 38.70 31.88
CA PHE A 154 -8.67 38.03 30.66
C PHE A 154 -10.18 37.75 30.64
N HIS A 155 -10.75 37.71 29.42
CA HIS A 155 -12.13 37.29 29.22
C HIS A 155 -12.27 35.77 29.37
N GLU A 156 -13.44 35.35 29.85
CA GLU A 156 -13.78 33.94 30.07
C GLU A 156 -13.61 33.10 28.80
N GLU A 157 -14.12 33.58 27.67
CA GLU A 157 -14.02 32.86 26.40
C GLU A 157 -12.58 32.62 25.93
N ASP A 158 -11.66 33.57 26.18
CA ASP A 158 -10.27 33.44 25.74
C ASP A 158 -9.53 32.41 26.59
N ILE A 159 -9.82 32.37 27.90
CA ILE A 159 -9.32 31.31 28.80
C ILE A 159 -9.91 29.96 28.39
N ASN A 160 -11.20 29.89 28.07
CA ASN A 160 -11.84 28.66 27.61
C ASN A 160 -11.21 28.13 26.32
N ALA A 161 -11.11 28.96 25.28
CA ALA A 161 -10.49 28.58 24.00
C ALA A 161 -9.01 28.19 24.16
N PHE A 162 -8.27 28.87 25.05
CA PHE A 162 -6.87 28.56 25.30
C PHE A 162 -6.70 27.19 26.00
N LEU A 163 -7.48 26.94 27.04
CA LEU A 163 -7.38 25.72 27.85
C LEU A 163 -8.02 24.49 27.19
N SER A 164 -9.13 24.65 26.48
CA SER A 164 -9.86 23.53 25.85
C SER A 164 -9.34 23.17 24.45
N GLU A 165 -8.87 24.12 23.64
CA GLU A 165 -8.47 23.88 22.25
C GLU A 165 -6.96 24.10 22.02
N TYR A 166 -6.42 25.28 22.37
CA TYR A 166 -5.04 25.65 22.01
C TYR A 166 -3.97 24.79 22.71
N ILE A 167 -4.18 24.39 23.98
CA ILE A 167 -3.23 23.55 24.71
C ILE A 167 -2.93 22.24 23.98
N TYR A 168 -3.96 21.63 23.38
CA TYR A 168 -3.92 20.32 22.73
C TYR A 168 -3.67 20.37 21.21
N THR A 169 -4.07 21.44 20.52
CA THR A 169 -4.00 21.51 19.05
C THR A 169 -2.99 22.53 18.52
N GLN A 170 -2.57 23.48 19.35
CA GLN A 170 -1.90 24.74 18.96
C GLN A 170 -2.66 25.60 17.93
N LYS A 171 -3.93 25.29 17.65
CA LYS A 171 -4.77 26.12 16.77
C LYS A 171 -5.36 27.27 17.59
N TRP A 172 -5.30 28.48 17.02
CA TRP A 172 -5.85 29.69 17.62
C TRP A 172 -6.54 30.51 16.54
N SER A 173 -7.84 30.74 16.72
CA SER A 173 -8.73 31.43 15.77
C SER A 173 -8.91 32.91 16.07
N ARG A 174 -8.39 33.40 17.21
CA ARG A 174 -8.57 34.78 17.72
C ARG A 174 -7.29 35.63 17.51
N ASP A 175 -7.23 36.82 18.12
CA ASP A 175 -6.07 37.73 17.99
C ASP A 175 -4.75 37.11 18.51
N VAL A 176 -3.70 37.23 17.70
CA VAL A 176 -2.34 36.77 18.00
C VAL A 176 -1.70 37.57 19.14
N LYS A 177 -2.03 38.85 19.32
CA LYS A 177 -1.53 39.63 20.47
C LYS A 177 -2.07 39.09 21.78
N MET A 178 -3.35 38.72 21.81
CA MET A 178 -3.99 38.07 22.95
C MET A 178 -3.36 36.71 23.24
N LEU A 179 -3.13 35.88 22.20
CA LEU A 179 -2.43 34.60 22.35
C LEU A 179 -1.05 34.77 23.02
N ASN A 180 -0.27 35.78 22.62
CA ASN A 180 1.04 36.01 23.21
C ASN A 180 0.96 36.44 24.69
N LYS A 181 -0.06 37.22 25.09
CA LYS A 181 -0.30 37.51 26.52
C LYS A 181 -0.60 36.23 27.30
N LEU A 182 -1.53 35.40 26.80
CA LEU A 182 -1.90 34.13 27.43
C LEU A 182 -0.70 33.18 27.53
N ARG A 183 0.09 33.04 26.45
CA ARG A 183 1.32 32.23 26.46
C ARG A 183 2.33 32.72 27.50
N ASN A 184 2.47 34.03 27.70
CA ASN A 184 3.36 34.58 28.72
C ASN A 184 2.87 34.28 30.15
N GLU A 185 1.58 34.50 30.44
CA GLU A 185 1.02 34.25 31.77
C GLU A 185 0.99 32.76 32.14
N PHE A 186 0.62 31.89 31.19
CA PHE A 186 0.63 30.43 31.39
C PHE A 186 2.04 29.80 31.29
N GLY A 187 3.03 30.47 30.69
CA GLY A 187 4.37 29.90 30.43
C GLY A 187 4.43 28.97 29.21
N CYS A 188 3.45 29.07 28.31
CA CYS A 188 3.24 28.17 27.17
C CYS A 188 4.04 28.60 25.92
N HIS A 189 5.37 28.59 26.03
CA HIS A 189 6.26 29.10 24.98
C HIS A 189 6.68 28.07 23.92
N LYS A 190 6.78 26.79 24.30
CA LYS A 190 7.27 25.70 23.43
C LYS A 190 6.21 25.23 22.43
N LYS A 191 6.67 24.53 21.38
CA LYS A 191 5.78 23.77 20.49
C LYS A 191 5.21 22.57 21.24
N LEU A 192 3.99 22.17 20.87
CA LEU A 192 3.31 21.04 21.47
C LEU A 192 4.13 19.76 21.35
N GLN A 193 4.70 19.48 20.16
CA GLN A 193 5.53 18.30 19.93
C GLN A 193 6.76 18.26 20.87
N ASP A 194 7.44 19.40 21.10
CA ASP A 194 8.58 19.48 22.01
C ASP A 194 8.17 19.22 23.48
N ASP A 195 7.02 19.75 23.89
CA ASP A 195 6.46 19.51 25.22
C ASP A 195 5.98 18.06 25.38
N MET A 196 5.37 17.45 24.36
CA MET A 196 4.92 16.05 24.40
C MET A 196 6.09 15.06 24.42
N ILE A 197 7.16 15.32 23.66
CA ILE A 197 8.42 14.55 23.77
C ILE A 197 9.03 14.69 25.17
N GLN A 198 8.94 15.87 25.79
CA GLN A 198 9.40 16.08 27.16
C GLN A 198 8.48 15.39 28.20
N ALA A 199 7.17 15.26 27.93
CA ALA A 199 6.22 14.50 28.76
C ALA A 199 6.53 13.01 28.72
N PHE A 200 6.59 12.42 27.51
CA PHE A 200 7.01 11.03 27.29
C PHE A 200 8.30 10.69 28.05
N ARG A 201 9.35 11.49 27.92
CA ARG A 201 10.64 11.30 28.64
C ARG A 201 10.53 11.41 30.16
N SER A 202 9.53 12.13 30.67
CA SER A 202 9.26 12.26 32.10
C SER A 202 8.47 11.07 32.64
N ASP A 203 7.51 10.58 31.87
CA ASP A 203 6.60 9.50 32.24
C ASP A 203 7.25 8.12 32.13
N LEU A 204 8.22 7.93 31.22
CA LEU A 204 9.13 6.77 31.24
C LEU A 204 9.80 6.56 32.61
N LYS A 205 9.89 7.60 33.46
CA LYS A 205 10.46 7.53 34.81
C LYS A 205 9.42 7.61 35.93
N ARG A 206 8.28 8.29 35.70
CA ARG A 206 7.34 8.71 36.76
C ARG A 206 5.86 8.52 36.38
N GLY A 207 5.56 7.79 35.30
CA GLY A 207 4.20 7.50 34.86
C GLY A 207 3.42 6.67 35.90
N ASP A 208 2.10 6.85 35.90
CA ASP A 208 1.14 6.18 36.80
C ASP A 208 0.67 4.81 36.27
N LEU A 209 0.92 4.53 34.98
CA LEU A 209 0.74 3.23 34.34
C LEU A 209 2.09 2.54 34.17
N VAL A 210 2.20 1.30 34.65
CA VAL A 210 3.29 0.36 34.37
C VAL A 210 2.77 -0.69 33.40
N ILE A 211 3.45 -0.87 32.27
CA ILE A 211 3.20 -1.95 31.33
C ILE A 211 4.35 -2.95 31.44
N THR A 212 4.02 -4.16 31.83
CA THR A 212 4.97 -5.27 32.06
C THR A 212 4.87 -6.25 30.89
N VAL A 213 6.00 -6.59 30.27
CA VAL A 213 6.07 -7.63 29.23
C VAL A 213 6.66 -8.89 29.84
N ILE A 214 5.92 -9.99 29.70
CA ILE A 214 6.24 -11.32 30.22
C ILE A 214 6.72 -12.20 29.06
N ASN A 215 7.81 -12.94 29.27
CA ASN A 215 8.32 -13.92 28.32
C ASN A 215 7.91 -15.32 28.79
N ASP A 216 6.91 -15.91 28.12
CA ASP A 216 6.35 -17.21 28.53
C ASP A 216 7.30 -18.40 28.23
N HIS A 217 8.37 -18.17 27.46
CA HIS A 217 9.35 -19.20 27.07
C HIS A 217 10.42 -19.56 28.11
N ASP A 218 10.51 -18.85 29.25
CA ASP A 218 11.53 -19.13 30.27
C ASP A 218 11.17 -20.25 31.27
N ASP A 219 9.96 -20.84 31.20
CA ASP A 219 9.48 -21.87 32.14
C ASP A 219 9.52 -23.32 31.61
N CYS A 220 9.93 -23.57 30.36
CA CYS A 220 10.05 -24.92 29.80
C CYS A 220 11.46 -25.27 29.29
N ASP A 221 12.38 -25.56 30.22
CA ASP A 221 13.36 -26.66 30.11
C ASP A 221 14.35 -26.63 31.28
N ASN A 222 14.21 -27.57 32.24
CA ASN A 222 15.25 -28.26 33.03
C ASN A 222 14.69 -28.81 34.35
N GLU A 223 13.79 -29.80 34.27
CA GLU A 223 13.20 -30.46 35.45
C GLU A 223 14.16 -31.46 36.17
N LYS A 224 15.48 -31.37 35.94
CA LYS A 224 16.45 -32.40 36.38
C LYS A 224 17.67 -31.94 37.19
N ASP A 225 17.81 -30.65 37.51
CA ASP A 225 18.86 -30.18 38.42
C ASP A 225 18.30 -29.28 39.55
N ALA A 226 17.87 -29.92 40.63
CA ALA A 226 17.54 -29.21 41.87
C ALA A 226 18.82 -28.64 42.52
N LYS A 227 18.76 -27.36 42.92
CA LYS A 227 19.82 -26.54 43.58
C LYS A 227 20.77 -25.73 42.67
N LYS A 228 20.21 -24.97 41.73
CA LYS A 228 20.70 -23.61 41.43
C LYS A 228 19.55 -22.62 41.59
N GLU A 229 19.87 -21.42 42.06
CA GLU A 229 18.89 -20.36 42.26
C GLU A 229 18.23 -20.02 40.92
N LYS A 230 16.89 -20.13 40.82
CA LYS A 230 16.14 -19.62 39.66
C LYS A 230 16.44 -18.13 39.56
N LYS A 231 17.16 -17.70 38.53
CA LYS A 231 17.11 -16.29 38.10
C LYS A 231 15.64 -16.01 37.73
N PRO A 232 14.99 -14.98 38.28
CA PRO A 232 13.64 -14.63 37.86
C PRO A 232 13.68 -14.24 36.38
N ALA A 233 12.66 -14.64 35.62
CA ALA A 233 12.49 -14.26 34.22
C ALA A 233 12.61 -12.74 34.07
N GLU A 234 13.26 -12.28 33.00
CA GLU A 234 13.61 -10.87 32.80
C GLU A 234 12.36 -10.06 32.40
N LYS A 235 11.57 -9.68 33.41
CA LYS A 235 10.41 -8.80 33.25
C LYS A 235 10.86 -7.45 32.69
N PHE A 236 10.37 -7.11 31.51
CA PHE A 236 10.56 -5.79 30.93
C PHE A 236 9.42 -4.87 31.37
N GLU A 237 9.74 -3.76 32.01
CA GLU A 237 8.76 -2.77 32.48
C GLU A 237 8.94 -1.43 31.73
N ILE A 238 7.84 -0.86 31.24
CA ILE A 238 7.80 0.49 30.68
C ILE A 238 6.71 1.33 31.35
N ARG A 239 7.03 2.58 31.71
CA ARG A 239 6.10 3.51 32.38
C ARG A 239 5.53 4.54 31.42
N CYS A 240 4.26 4.90 31.60
CA CYS A 240 3.58 5.94 30.84
C CYS A 240 2.42 6.57 31.64
N SER A 241 1.81 7.65 31.13
CA SER A 241 0.55 8.18 31.64
C SER A 241 -0.62 7.26 31.25
N SER A 242 -1.39 6.82 32.24
CA SER A 242 -2.62 6.04 32.03
C SER A 242 -3.67 6.82 31.24
N THR A 243 -3.79 8.13 31.49
CA THR A 243 -4.72 9.04 30.81
C THR A 243 -4.43 9.13 29.32
N ILE A 244 -3.14 9.27 28.95
CA ILE A 244 -2.70 9.29 27.56
C ILE A 244 -2.94 7.92 26.92
N ALA A 245 -2.46 6.83 27.53
CA ALA A 245 -2.61 5.50 26.98
C ALA A 245 -4.08 5.07 26.79
N ALA A 246 -4.96 5.37 27.75
CA ALA A 246 -6.39 5.07 27.69
C ALA A 246 -7.14 5.91 26.64
N SER A 247 -6.74 7.16 26.41
CA SER A 247 -7.36 7.96 25.36
C SER A 247 -7.05 7.40 23.97
N ARG A 248 -5.78 7.09 23.68
CA ARG A 248 -5.29 6.68 22.36
C ARG A 248 -5.57 5.20 22.02
N SER A 249 -5.67 4.31 23.02
CA SER A 249 -5.94 2.88 22.81
C SER A 249 -7.24 2.44 23.46
N ARG A 250 -8.17 1.93 22.65
CA ARG A 250 -9.44 1.34 23.11
C ARG A 250 -9.21 0.12 24.01
N LEU A 251 -8.18 -0.68 23.70
CA LEU A 251 -7.82 -1.86 24.48
C LEU A 251 -7.30 -1.48 25.88
N ILE A 252 -6.33 -0.56 25.97
CA ILE A 252 -5.80 -0.10 27.27
C ILE A 252 -6.90 0.54 28.11
N ARG A 253 -7.80 1.32 27.49
CA ARG A 253 -8.98 1.90 28.15
C ARG A 253 -9.90 0.85 28.77
N SER A 254 -10.17 -0.23 28.04
CA SER A 254 -11.00 -1.35 28.50
C SER A 254 -10.37 -2.05 29.70
N LEU A 255 -9.07 -2.37 29.61
CA LEU A 255 -8.32 -3.02 30.69
C LEU A 255 -8.27 -2.17 31.96
N LEU A 256 -7.99 -0.87 31.85
CA LEU A 256 -7.98 0.06 32.99
C LEU A 256 -9.37 0.25 33.60
N SER A 257 -10.41 0.39 32.77
CA SER A 257 -11.80 0.50 33.26
C SER A 257 -12.22 -0.73 34.05
N ARG A 258 -11.82 -1.93 33.60
CA ARG A 258 -12.12 -3.20 34.29
C ARG A 258 -11.34 -3.34 35.62
N LYS A 259 -10.05 -2.95 35.66
CA LYS A 259 -9.20 -3.04 36.87
C LYS A 259 -9.62 -2.04 37.96
N ASN A 260 -10.09 -0.84 37.58
CA ASN A 260 -10.62 0.14 38.54
C ASN A 260 -11.90 -0.33 39.26
N GLY A 261 -12.60 -1.35 38.73
CA GLY A 261 -13.80 -1.90 39.35
C GLY A 261 -13.54 -2.94 40.45
N THR A 262 -12.29 -3.37 40.67
CA THR A 262 -12.00 -4.58 41.47
C THR A 262 -11.07 -4.40 42.68
N ASN A 263 -10.34 -3.29 42.84
CA ASN A 263 -9.49 -3.05 44.03
C ASN A 263 -9.36 -1.56 44.36
N LEU A 264 -9.29 -1.22 45.66
CA LEU A 264 -9.38 0.15 46.19
C LEU A 264 -8.06 0.75 46.73
N GLU A 265 -6.94 0.00 46.81
CA GLU A 265 -5.77 0.42 47.59
C GLU A 265 -4.41 0.48 46.86
N GLU A 266 -4.33 0.15 45.56
CA GLU A 266 -3.06 0.27 44.80
C GLU A 266 -2.98 1.53 43.95
N ASN A 267 -2.12 2.48 44.36
CA ASN A 267 -1.84 3.74 43.65
C ASN A 267 -1.13 3.59 42.28
N GLN A 268 -0.81 2.38 41.83
CA GLN A 268 -0.15 2.12 40.54
C GLN A 268 -1.01 1.22 39.66
N LYS A 269 -1.29 1.67 38.43
CA LYS A 269 -2.03 0.89 37.44
C LYS A 269 -1.03 0.01 36.71
N GLU A 270 -1.02 -1.29 36.99
CA GLU A 270 -0.21 -2.25 36.21
C GLU A 270 -1.07 -3.01 35.18
N ILE A 271 -0.53 -3.20 33.97
CA ILE A 271 -1.05 -4.10 32.92
C ILE A 271 0.08 -4.99 32.42
N SER A 272 -0.16 -6.29 32.27
CA SER A 272 0.80 -7.26 31.73
C SER A 272 0.41 -7.77 30.33
N PHE A 273 1.37 -7.92 29.44
CA PHE A 273 1.22 -8.57 28.11
C PHE A 273 2.31 -9.63 27.91
N SER A 274 2.07 -10.61 27.04
CA SER A 274 3.13 -11.52 26.56
C SER A 274 3.99 -10.84 25.49
N GLU A 275 5.26 -11.27 25.37
CA GLU A 275 6.22 -10.81 24.35
C GLU A 275 5.70 -11.04 22.92
N GLU A 276 4.87 -12.07 22.68
CA GLU A 276 4.25 -12.34 21.37
C GLU A 276 3.25 -11.25 20.95
N ILE A 277 2.48 -10.72 21.92
CA ILE A 277 1.43 -9.72 21.69
C ILE A 277 2.02 -8.31 21.67
N PHE A 278 2.95 -8.02 22.59
CA PHE A 278 3.59 -6.72 22.73
C PHE A 278 5.11 -6.85 22.90
N PRO A 279 5.86 -7.03 21.79
CA PRO A 279 7.30 -7.25 21.87
C PRO A 279 8.01 -6.06 22.52
N ARG A 280 8.76 -6.30 23.62
CA ARG A 280 9.48 -5.28 24.40
C ARG A 280 10.38 -4.38 23.54
N ALA A 281 10.93 -4.94 22.47
CA ALA A 281 11.77 -4.24 21.51
C ALA A 281 11.06 -3.06 20.81
N PHE A 282 9.74 -3.12 20.67
CA PHE A 282 8.91 -2.06 20.07
C PHE A 282 8.19 -1.17 21.10
N ALA A 283 8.17 -1.57 22.37
CA ALA A 283 7.38 -0.90 23.40
C ALA A 283 7.70 0.60 23.54
N THR A 284 8.98 0.98 23.54
CA THR A 284 9.40 2.40 23.64
C THR A 284 8.92 3.24 22.46
N LEU A 285 8.95 2.69 21.25
CA LEU A 285 8.47 3.35 20.03
C LEU A 285 6.94 3.46 20.01
N PHE A 286 6.23 2.39 20.41
CA PHE A 286 4.77 2.40 20.55
C PHE A 286 4.31 3.45 21.55
N ILE A 287 4.89 3.45 22.76
CA ILE A 287 4.54 4.43 23.79
C ILE A 287 4.90 5.85 23.36
N ASN A 288 6.01 6.08 22.63
CA ASN A 288 6.31 7.42 22.08
C ASN A 288 5.20 7.92 21.14
N PHE A 289 4.70 7.06 20.26
CA PHE A 289 3.66 7.42 19.30
C PHE A 289 2.40 7.97 20.00
N LEU A 290 2.00 7.37 21.14
CA LEU A 290 0.81 7.79 21.90
C LEU A 290 0.87 9.25 22.41
N TYR A 291 2.07 9.86 22.49
CA TYR A 291 2.25 11.26 22.87
C TYR A 291 2.47 12.18 21.66
N THR A 292 3.03 11.66 20.56
CA THR A 292 3.59 12.50 19.48
C THR A 292 2.85 12.41 18.15
N ASP A 293 2.00 11.40 17.92
CA ASP A 293 1.46 11.02 16.60
C ASP A 293 2.55 10.86 15.51
N SER A 294 3.78 10.55 15.92
CA SER A 294 4.92 10.41 15.00
C SER A 294 5.75 9.17 15.33
N ILE A 295 6.11 8.40 14.30
CA ILE A 295 6.96 7.21 14.46
C ILE A 295 8.43 7.64 14.47
N ASP A 296 9.02 7.68 15.66
CA ASP A 296 10.46 7.87 15.83
C ASP A 296 11.21 6.54 15.66
N TRP A 297 11.66 6.27 14.43
CA TRP A 297 12.44 5.08 14.09
C TRP A 297 13.79 4.96 14.82
N SER A 298 14.28 6.00 15.52
CA SER A 298 15.46 5.89 16.38
C SER A 298 15.19 5.11 17.68
N LEU A 299 13.92 4.98 18.06
CA LEU A 299 13.46 4.15 19.19
C LEU A 299 13.13 2.71 18.79
N ALA A 300 13.28 2.37 17.50
CA ALA A 300 13.00 1.03 16.99
C ALA A 300 14.16 0.05 17.30
N PRO A 301 13.90 -1.28 17.29
CA PRO A 301 14.94 -2.28 17.58
C PRO A 301 16.11 -2.18 16.60
N SER A 302 17.33 -1.97 17.08
CA SER A 302 18.49 -1.77 16.19
C SER A 302 18.91 -3.02 15.41
N SER A 303 18.50 -4.21 15.84
CA SER A 303 18.97 -5.50 15.32
C SER A 303 18.29 -5.96 14.03
N GLU A 304 19.01 -6.78 13.25
CA GLU A 304 18.50 -7.43 12.04
C GLU A 304 17.66 -8.69 12.31
N PHE A 305 17.55 -9.15 13.57
CA PHE A 305 16.80 -10.37 13.95
C PHE A 305 15.33 -10.37 13.49
N PHE A 306 14.77 -9.20 13.21
CA PHE A 306 13.40 -9.01 12.72
C PHE A 306 13.24 -9.21 11.21
N VAL A 307 14.34 -9.43 10.48
CA VAL A 307 14.35 -9.80 9.06
C VAL A 307 14.33 -11.32 8.97
N SER A 308 13.39 -11.90 8.21
CA SER A 308 13.38 -13.36 8.02
C SER A 308 14.66 -13.85 7.33
N SER A 309 15.15 -15.04 7.69
CA SER A 309 16.36 -15.62 7.10
C SER A 309 16.28 -15.72 5.57
N LEU A 310 15.07 -15.94 5.03
CA LEU A 310 14.82 -15.94 3.58
C LEU A 310 14.95 -14.54 2.98
N SER A 311 14.43 -13.50 3.64
CA SER A 311 14.59 -12.10 3.22
C SER A 311 16.05 -11.65 3.29
N GLN A 312 16.79 -12.05 4.33
CA GLN A 312 18.22 -11.76 4.46
C GLN A 312 19.03 -12.46 3.36
N ALA A 313 18.75 -13.74 3.07
CA ALA A 313 19.38 -14.48 1.98
C ALA A 313 19.05 -13.90 0.58
N LYS A 314 17.79 -13.52 0.33
CA LYS A 314 17.37 -12.80 -0.89
C LYS A 314 18.12 -11.46 -1.04
N ALA A 315 18.32 -10.70 0.05
CA ALA A 315 19.10 -9.46 0.02
C ALA A 315 20.58 -9.71 -0.32
N ILE A 316 21.24 -10.66 0.38
CA ILE A 316 22.65 -11.03 0.16
C ILE A 316 22.90 -11.48 -1.28
N THR A 317 22.04 -12.35 -1.83
CA THR A 317 22.18 -12.83 -3.22
C THR A 317 21.97 -11.75 -4.27
N LEU A 318 21.21 -10.70 -3.97
CA LEU A 318 21.04 -9.51 -4.80
C LEU A 318 22.12 -8.44 -4.57
N GLY A 319 23.06 -8.66 -3.65
CA GLY A 319 24.08 -7.67 -3.27
C GLY A 319 23.52 -6.43 -2.58
N LYS A 320 22.37 -6.57 -1.92
CA LYS A 320 21.66 -5.50 -1.20
C LYS A 320 21.66 -5.77 0.31
N ASN A 321 21.53 -4.72 1.11
CA ASN A 321 21.20 -4.86 2.52
C ASN A 321 19.70 -5.19 2.67
N PRO A 322 19.29 -5.96 3.69
CA PRO A 322 17.88 -6.22 3.93
C PRO A 322 17.11 -4.93 4.26
N ASP A 323 15.84 -4.87 3.89
CA ASP A 323 14.97 -3.72 4.20
C ASP A 323 14.46 -3.81 5.64
N VAL A 324 15.34 -3.45 6.58
CA VAL A 324 15.05 -3.48 8.01
C VAL A 324 13.90 -2.51 8.38
N GLN A 325 13.71 -1.41 7.63
CA GLN A 325 12.63 -0.47 7.92
C GLN A 325 11.27 -1.05 7.53
N LEU A 326 11.16 -1.71 6.38
CA LEU A 326 9.94 -2.42 5.96
C LEU A 326 9.54 -3.52 6.97
N CYS A 327 10.49 -4.38 7.38
CA CYS A 327 10.22 -5.43 8.37
C CYS A 327 9.73 -4.86 9.71
N ARG A 328 10.39 -3.80 10.22
CA ARG A 328 9.96 -3.12 11.45
C ARG A 328 8.56 -2.52 11.30
N ALA A 329 8.25 -1.91 10.16
CA ALA A 329 6.95 -1.29 9.89
C ALA A 329 5.81 -2.33 9.83
N MET A 330 6.04 -3.49 9.23
CA MET A 330 5.06 -4.59 9.21
C MET A 330 4.77 -5.14 10.61
N GLN A 331 5.77 -5.27 11.47
CA GLN A 331 5.60 -5.79 12.83
C GLN A 331 4.86 -4.79 13.74
N ILE A 332 5.30 -3.53 13.78
CA ILE A 332 4.64 -2.51 14.60
C ILE A 332 3.22 -2.17 14.10
N LEU A 333 2.92 -2.38 12.81
CA LEU A 333 1.55 -2.29 12.27
C LEU A 333 0.61 -3.31 12.94
N GLN A 334 1.07 -4.54 13.20
CA GLN A 334 0.24 -5.54 13.90
C GLN A 334 0.01 -5.17 15.36
N VAL A 335 1.05 -4.69 16.04
CA VAL A 335 0.92 -4.13 17.40
C VAL A 335 -0.10 -2.96 17.41
N ALA A 336 0.02 -2.02 16.47
CA ALA A 336 -0.89 -0.88 16.37
C ALA A 336 -2.36 -1.30 16.17
N ARG A 337 -2.61 -2.35 15.36
CA ARG A 337 -3.95 -2.93 15.16
C ARG A 337 -4.46 -3.61 16.42
N PHE A 338 -3.65 -4.44 17.09
CA PHE A 338 -4.04 -5.09 18.34
C PHE A 338 -4.46 -4.08 19.42
N PHE A 339 -3.70 -2.99 19.57
CA PHE A 339 -4.04 -1.92 20.51
C PHE A 339 -5.14 -0.95 20.03
N GLY A 340 -5.62 -1.08 18.79
CA GLY A 340 -6.65 -0.23 18.20
C GLY A 340 -6.23 1.24 18.02
N VAL A 341 -4.98 1.48 17.61
CA VAL A 341 -4.40 2.83 17.45
C VAL A 341 -4.33 3.19 15.96
N GLU A 342 -5.48 3.57 15.39
CA GLU A 342 -5.66 3.79 13.94
C GLU A 342 -4.67 4.80 13.32
N GLY A 343 -4.29 5.86 14.05
CA GLY A 343 -3.29 6.82 13.59
C GLY A 343 -1.91 6.20 13.39
N MET A 344 -1.56 5.22 14.22
CA MET A 344 -0.32 4.47 14.08
C MET A 344 -0.42 3.45 12.94
N VAL A 345 -1.57 2.78 12.78
CA VAL A 345 -1.85 1.90 11.63
C VAL A 345 -1.59 2.63 10.33
N GLN A 346 -2.22 3.79 10.10
CA GLN A 346 -2.01 4.57 8.88
C GLN A 346 -0.58 5.07 8.71
N ALA A 347 0.10 5.48 9.79
CA ALA A 347 1.50 5.90 9.73
C ALA A 347 2.46 4.76 9.35
N CYS A 348 2.17 3.52 9.77
CA CYS A 348 2.94 2.33 9.39
C CYS A 348 2.65 1.91 7.94
N GLU A 349 1.38 1.90 7.53
CA GLU A 349 0.96 1.63 6.15
C GLU A 349 1.64 2.59 5.16
N ASP A 350 1.66 3.88 5.50
CA ASP A 350 2.39 4.94 4.79
C ASP A 350 3.90 4.64 4.63
N VAL A 351 4.55 4.05 5.65
CA VAL A 351 5.98 3.69 5.59
C VAL A 351 6.20 2.43 4.76
N ILE A 352 5.30 1.45 4.83
CA ILE A 352 5.35 0.24 4.01
C ILE A 352 5.21 0.62 2.53
N VAL A 353 4.20 1.43 2.18
CA VAL A 353 3.96 1.88 0.79
C VAL A 353 5.13 2.68 0.24
N ARG A 354 5.80 3.51 1.06
CA ARG A 354 7.01 4.26 0.66
C ARG A 354 8.24 3.38 0.39
N ASN A 355 8.31 2.19 0.99
CA ASN A 355 9.43 1.23 0.81
C ASN A 355 9.09 0.08 -0.16
N LEU A 356 7.92 0.12 -0.83
CA LEU A 356 7.60 -0.82 -1.89
C LEU A 356 8.60 -0.73 -3.06
N SER A 357 9.10 -1.88 -3.49
CA SER A 357 10.07 -2.02 -4.58
C SER A 357 9.78 -3.26 -5.43
N PRO A 358 10.27 -3.33 -6.68
CA PRO A 358 10.08 -4.51 -7.53
C PRO A 358 10.60 -5.83 -6.94
N ASP A 359 11.51 -5.78 -5.95
CA ASP A 359 12.09 -6.95 -5.31
C ASP A 359 11.26 -7.45 -4.11
N ASN A 360 10.51 -6.57 -3.43
CA ASN A 360 9.72 -6.91 -2.23
C ASN A 360 8.21 -6.95 -2.48
N VAL A 361 7.71 -6.37 -3.58
CA VAL A 361 6.28 -6.17 -3.86
C VAL A 361 5.44 -7.45 -3.79
N ILE A 362 5.95 -8.61 -4.24
CA ILE A 362 5.20 -9.87 -4.18
C ILE A 362 5.03 -10.35 -2.74
N SER A 363 6.10 -10.32 -1.93
CA SER A 363 6.03 -10.66 -0.51
C SER A 363 5.16 -9.68 0.29
N VAL A 364 5.17 -8.39 -0.05
CA VAL A 364 4.29 -7.40 0.58
C VAL A 364 2.82 -7.62 0.18
N LEU A 365 2.56 -8.02 -1.07
CA LEU A 365 1.22 -8.37 -1.55
C LEU A 365 0.68 -9.61 -0.82
N GLN A 366 1.43 -10.71 -0.75
CA GLN A 366 1.07 -11.92 0.00
C GLN A 366 0.80 -11.60 1.48
N TRP A 367 1.72 -10.89 2.13
CA TRP A 367 1.55 -10.44 3.51
C TRP A 367 0.29 -9.58 3.68
N SER A 368 -0.05 -8.73 2.71
CA SER A 368 -1.26 -7.91 2.77
C SER A 368 -2.55 -8.72 2.60
N GLU A 369 -2.52 -9.82 1.84
CA GLU A 369 -3.65 -10.75 1.72
C GLU A 369 -3.85 -11.52 3.03
N GLU A 370 -2.79 -12.10 3.58
CA GLU A 370 -2.78 -12.80 4.88
C GLU A 370 -3.27 -11.90 6.03
N ASN A 371 -2.85 -10.64 6.03
CA ASN A 371 -3.15 -9.66 7.08
C ASN A 371 -4.32 -8.72 6.72
N SER A 372 -5.16 -9.09 5.74
CA SER A 372 -6.36 -8.35 5.31
C SER A 372 -6.16 -6.84 5.08
N SER A 373 -4.96 -6.45 4.67
CA SER A 373 -4.46 -5.07 4.64
C SER A 373 -4.75 -4.39 3.30
N LYS A 374 -6.04 -4.10 3.05
CA LYS A 374 -6.56 -3.58 1.77
C LYS A 374 -5.73 -2.45 1.17
N PHE A 375 -5.38 -1.42 1.94
CA PHE A 375 -4.61 -0.26 1.47
C PHE A 375 -3.21 -0.64 0.95
N ILE A 376 -2.46 -1.44 1.73
CA ILE A 376 -1.14 -1.95 1.31
C ILE A 376 -1.26 -2.84 0.07
N GLY A 377 -2.26 -3.74 0.04
CA GLY A 377 -2.47 -4.66 -1.08
C GLY A 377 -2.79 -3.94 -2.40
N ILE A 378 -3.64 -2.90 -2.35
CA ILE A 378 -3.91 -2.03 -3.50
C ILE A 378 -2.61 -1.37 -3.99
N HIS A 379 -1.83 -0.74 -3.11
CA HIS A 379 -0.58 -0.09 -3.50
C HIS A 379 0.49 -1.05 -4.01
N ALA A 380 0.59 -2.26 -3.45
CA ALA A 380 1.46 -3.32 -3.95
C ALA A 380 1.02 -3.78 -5.36
N LEU A 381 -0.29 -3.97 -5.59
CA LEU A 381 -0.84 -4.28 -6.91
C LEU A 381 -0.59 -3.14 -7.92
N ARG A 382 -0.73 -1.87 -7.54
CA ARG A 382 -0.41 -0.72 -8.42
C ARG A 382 1.08 -0.66 -8.79
N LEU A 383 1.98 -1.01 -7.87
CA LEU A 383 3.40 -1.10 -8.22
C LEU A 383 3.65 -2.29 -9.17
N LEU A 384 2.99 -3.42 -8.95
CA LEU A 384 3.05 -4.58 -9.84
C LEU A 384 2.51 -4.27 -11.24
N GLU A 385 1.40 -3.53 -11.36
CA GLU A 385 0.84 -3.06 -12.64
C GLU A 385 1.80 -2.12 -13.36
N LYS A 386 2.38 -1.15 -12.65
CA LYS A 386 3.26 -0.10 -13.19
C LYS A 386 4.62 -0.63 -13.63
N GLU A 387 5.20 -1.57 -12.88
CA GLU A 387 6.53 -2.15 -13.11
C GLU A 387 6.46 -3.60 -13.60
N PHE A 388 5.30 -4.02 -14.13
CA PHE A 388 4.98 -5.39 -14.54
C PHE A 388 6.09 -6.03 -15.39
N HIS A 389 6.63 -5.30 -16.36
CA HIS A 389 7.72 -5.81 -17.19
C HIS A 389 8.97 -6.24 -16.40
N LYS A 390 9.35 -5.49 -15.36
CA LYS A 390 10.52 -5.83 -14.53
C LYS A 390 10.21 -7.05 -13.67
N ILE A 391 9.02 -7.07 -13.06
CA ILE A 391 8.64 -8.08 -12.07
C ILE A 391 8.30 -9.42 -12.74
N SER A 392 7.53 -9.42 -13.82
CA SER A 392 7.16 -10.63 -14.60
C SER A 392 8.34 -11.34 -15.28
N ALA A 393 9.53 -10.74 -15.28
CA ALA A 393 10.77 -11.39 -15.71
C ALA A 393 11.51 -12.13 -14.57
N THR A 394 11.12 -11.90 -13.31
CA THR A 394 11.68 -12.56 -12.11
C THR A 394 10.98 -13.89 -11.81
N SER A 395 11.64 -14.77 -11.07
CA SER A 395 11.02 -15.98 -10.52
C SER A 395 9.95 -15.66 -9.48
N SER A 396 10.10 -14.59 -8.70
CA SER A 396 9.10 -14.22 -7.67
C SER A 396 7.74 -13.84 -8.23
N PHE A 397 7.60 -13.48 -9.50
CA PHE A 397 6.28 -13.34 -10.13
C PHE A 397 5.48 -14.66 -10.14
N LEU A 398 6.15 -15.81 -10.15
CA LEU A 398 5.51 -17.12 -10.11
C LEU A 398 4.91 -17.46 -8.72
N GLU A 399 5.29 -16.69 -7.69
CA GLU A 399 4.78 -16.79 -6.31
C GLU A 399 3.47 -15.99 -6.10
N VAL A 400 3.00 -15.22 -7.09
CA VAL A 400 1.75 -14.42 -7.02
C VAL A 400 0.53 -15.32 -6.76
N SER A 401 -0.37 -14.90 -5.87
CA SER A 401 -1.60 -15.62 -5.54
C SER A 401 -2.59 -15.66 -6.72
N LYS A 402 -3.49 -16.65 -6.76
CA LYS A 402 -4.55 -16.73 -7.79
C LYS A 402 -5.41 -15.46 -7.80
N HIS A 403 -5.69 -14.88 -6.63
CA HIS A 403 -6.46 -13.64 -6.52
C HIS A 403 -5.67 -12.43 -7.08
N GLY A 404 -4.41 -12.29 -6.68
CA GLY A 404 -3.53 -11.22 -7.17
C GLY A 404 -3.38 -11.21 -8.69
N ILE A 405 -3.16 -12.37 -9.33
CA ILE A 405 -3.05 -12.45 -10.80
C ILE A 405 -4.39 -12.21 -11.51
N LEU A 406 -5.52 -12.64 -10.93
CA LEU A 406 -6.85 -12.33 -11.49
C LEU A 406 -7.12 -10.81 -11.50
N ASN A 407 -6.82 -10.12 -10.41
CA ASN A 407 -6.96 -8.66 -10.33
C ASN A 407 -6.03 -7.94 -11.32
N LEU A 408 -4.80 -8.45 -11.46
CA LEU A 408 -3.78 -7.91 -12.39
C LEU A 408 -4.18 -8.05 -13.86
N VAL A 409 -4.76 -9.19 -14.25
CA VAL A 409 -5.28 -9.42 -15.62
C VAL A 409 -6.59 -8.66 -15.85
N ASP A 410 -7.40 -8.38 -14.83
CA ASP A 410 -8.58 -7.54 -14.98
C ASP A 410 -8.19 -6.07 -15.25
N SER A 411 -7.17 -5.58 -14.55
CA SER A 411 -6.79 -4.16 -14.49
C SER A 411 -6.56 -3.50 -15.86
N HIS A 412 -7.34 -2.47 -16.16
CA HIS A 412 -7.25 -1.72 -17.41
C HIS A 412 -5.92 -0.96 -17.60
N PHE A 413 -5.20 -0.69 -16.51
CA PHE A 413 -4.01 0.17 -16.49
C PHE A 413 -2.67 -0.56 -16.31
N ILE A 414 -2.67 -1.89 -16.40
CA ILE A 414 -1.42 -2.69 -16.38
C ILE A 414 -0.46 -2.25 -17.50
N GLN A 415 0.79 -1.94 -17.15
CA GLN A 415 1.77 -1.37 -18.08
C GLN A 415 2.52 -2.45 -18.88
N THR A 416 1.77 -3.18 -19.69
CA THR A 416 2.28 -4.25 -20.55
C THR A 416 1.49 -4.36 -21.88
N THR A 417 1.99 -5.17 -22.81
CA THR A 417 1.22 -5.57 -24.00
C THR A 417 0.37 -6.81 -23.69
N GLU A 418 -0.77 -7.00 -24.36
CA GLU A 418 -1.59 -8.22 -24.23
C GLU A 418 -0.78 -9.50 -24.55
N LEU A 419 0.23 -9.39 -25.42
CA LEU A 419 1.15 -10.48 -25.76
C LEU A 419 2.09 -10.83 -24.58
N ASP A 420 2.77 -9.83 -24.01
CA ASP A 420 3.63 -10.02 -22.84
C ASP A 420 2.80 -10.47 -21.61
N LEU A 421 1.52 -10.06 -21.52
CA LEU A 421 0.57 -10.49 -20.49
C LEU A 421 0.19 -11.97 -20.64
N LEU A 422 -0.21 -12.40 -21.85
CA LEU A 422 -0.48 -13.81 -22.16
C LEU A 422 0.73 -14.69 -21.83
N ASP A 423 1.94 -14.28 -22.24
CA ASP A 423 3.18 -14.99 -21.93
C ASP A 423 3.45 -15.07 -20.42
N ALA A 424 3.08 -14.06 -19.64
CA ALA A 424 3.20 -14.07 -18.19
C ALA A 424 2.17 -14.99 -17.52
N CYS A 425 0.90 -14.93 -17.95
CA CYS A 425 -0.17 -15.80 -17.46
C CYS A 425 0.15 -17.28 -17.72
N VAL A 426 0.60 -17.63 -18.93
CA VAL A 426 0.98 -19.01 -19.28
C VAL A 426 2.14 -19.49 -18.40
N ARG A 427 3.19 -18.69 -18.20
CA ARG A 427 4.32 -19.05 -17.30
C ARG A 427 3.89 -19.23 -15.85
N TRP A 428 2.99 -18.37 -15.35
CA TRP A 428 2.43 -18.50 -14.00
C TRP A 428 1.57 -19.76 -13.88
N GLY A 429 0.71 -20.06 -14.87
CA GLY A 429 -0.14 -21.26 -14.87
C GLY A 429 0.66 -22.56 -14.97
N GLU A 430 1.72 -22.58 -15.77
CA GLU A 430 2.67 -23.71 -15.83
C GLU A 430 3.34 -23.95 -14.46
N HIS A 431 3.71 -22.90 -13.74
CA HIS A 431 4.25 -23.00 -12.39
C HIS A 431 3.20 -23.43 -11.34
N ALA A 432 1.99 -22.89 -11.42
CA ALA A 432 0.88 -23.26 -10.53
C ALA A 432 0.47 -24.74 -10.73
N LEU A 433 0.51 -25.24 -11.97
CA LEU A 433 0.35 -26.67 -12.26
C LEU A 433 1.50 -27.49 -11.69
N LEU A 434 2.75 -27.07 -11.89
CA LEU A 434 3.92 -27.77 -11.35
C LEU A 434 3.84 -27.90 -9.82
N LYS A 435 3.47 -26.83 -9.11
CA LYS A 435 3.25 -26.87 -7.65
C LYS A 435 2.14 -27.84 -7.25
N LYS A 436 1.00 -27.86 -7.98
CA LYS A 436 -0.06 -28.86 -7.73
C LYS A 436 0.41 -30.30 -7.96
N LEU A 437 1.29 -30.54 -8.93
CA LEU A 437 1.88 -31.86 -9.18
C LEU A 437 2.86 -32.25 -8.07
N GLU A 438 3.67 -31.32 -7.58
CA GLU A 438 4.53 -31.50 -6.39
C GLU A 438 3.73 -31.85 -5.13
N GLU A 439 2.60 -31.19 -4.91
CA GLU A 439 1.70 -31.44 -3.77
C GLU A 439 1.01 -32.81 -3.85
N ARG A 440 0.79 -33.36 -5.05
CA ARG A 440 0.15 -34.68 -5.27
C ARG A 440 1.16 -35.83 -5.28
N GLU A 441 2.31 -35.63 -5.92
CA GLU A 441 3.35 -36.67 -6.13
C GLU A 441 4.75 -36.11 -5.81
N PRO A 442 5.07 -35.81 -4.54
CA PRO A 442 6.33 -35.16 -4.16
C PRO A 442 7.57 -35.96 -4.59
N ASN A 443 7.46 -37.29 -4.64
CA ASN A 443 8.55 -38.20 -5.05
C ASN A 443 8.79 -38.28 -6.57
N VAL A 444 7.91 -37.70 -7.38
CA VAL A 444 8.04 -37.68 -8.86
C VAL A 444 8.67 -36.38 -9.35
N VAL A 445 8.55 -35.29 -8.56
CA VAL A 445 9.04 -33.96 -8.94
C VAL A 445 10.30 -33.54 -8.17
N ALA A 446 10.45 -33.92 -6.90
CA ALA A 446 11.67 -33.64 -6.14
C ALA A 446 12.78 -34.64 -6.48
N ASP A 447 13.99 -34.13 -6.82
CA ASP A 447 15.22 -34.89 -7.07
C ASP A 447 15.76 -35.59 -5.79
N THR A 448 14.99 -36.50 -5.20
CA THR A 448 15.44 -37.38 -4.13
C THR A 448 16.43 -38.41 -4.70
N CYS A 449 17.71 -38.20 -4.43
CA CYS A 449 18.86 -38.74 -5.18
C CYS A 449 19.03 -40.27 -5.28
N HIS A 450 18.10 -41.10 -4.76
CA HIS A 450 18.36 -42.53 -4.57
C HIS A 450 17.34 -43.55 -5.13
N SER A 451 16.19 -43.17 -5.70
CA SER A 451 15.32 -44.19 -6.33
C SER A 451 14.38 -43.71 -7.44
N ILE A 452 14.72 -44.10 -8.68
CA ILE A 452 13.80 -44.38 -9.80
C ILE A 452 12.90 -43.21 -10.29
N SER A 453 13.50 -42.18 -10.88
CA SER A 453 13.17 -41.74 -12.26
C SER A 453 14.04 -40.57 -12.71
N ARG A 454 15.08 -40.81 -13.53
CA ARG A 454 15.80 -39.72 -14.23
C ARG A 454 15.03 -39.23 -15.47
N ARG A 455 13.74 -38.91 -15.29
CA ARG A 455 12.94 -38.13 -16.22
C ARG A 455 12.33 -36.99 -15.41
N GLY A 456 13.01 -35.83 -15.40
CA GLY A 456 12.35 -34.60 -15.01
C GLY A 456 11.12 -34.35 -15.89
N LEU A 457 10.13 -33.65 -15.32
CA LEU A 457 8.85 -33.32 -15.95
C LEU A 457 9.03 -32.95 -17.42
N LYS A 458 8.34 -33.67 -18.31
CA LYS A 458 8.36 -33.37 -19.73
C LYS A 458 7.53 -32.12 -19.98
N LYS A 459 7.91 -31.36 -21.01
CA LYS A 459 7.12 -30.22 -21.50
C LYS A 459 5.67 -30.60 -21.87
N THR A 460 5.40 -31.88 -22.12
CA THR A 460 4.05 -32.42 -22.37
C THR A 460 3.19 -32.55 -21.10
N GLU A 461 3.79 -32.67 -19.91
CA GLU A 461 3.08 -32.71 -18.62
C GLU A 461 2.72 -31.29 -18.15
N LEU A 462 3.50 -30.28 -18.59
CA LEU A 462 3.16 -28.84 -18.47
C LEU A 462 2.18 -28.37 -19.57
N SER A 463 1.33 -29.26 -20.09
CA SER A 463 0.31 -28.96 -21.10
C SER A 463 -0.82 -29.99 -21.07
N GLY A 464 -2.05 -29.56 -20.83
CA GLY A 464 -3.20 -30.46 -20.73
C GLY A 464 -4.44 -29.74 -20.20
N GLU A 465 -5.48 -30.50 -19.88
CA GLU A 465 -6.76 -29.95 -19.40
C GLU A 465 -6.61 -29.19 -18.09
N GLU A 466 -5.85 -29.73 -17.11
CA GLU A 466 -5.61 -29.07 -15.83
C GLU A 466 -4.95 -27.68 -15.98
N LEU A 467 -4.08 -27.50 -16.99
CA LEU A 467 -3.50 -26.19 -17.30
C LEU A 467 -4.57 -25.23 -17.82
N LYS A 468 -5.51 -25.71 -18.64
CA LYS A 468 -6.62 -24.90 -19.13
C LYS A 468 -7.54 -24.49 -17.98
N GLU A 469 -7.91 -25.41 -17.08
CA GLU A 469 -8.74 -25.09 -15.90
C GLU A 469 -8.09 -24.02 -15.00
N ILE A 470 -6.76 -24.07 -14.84
CA ILE A 470 -6.00 -23.05 -14.09
C ILE A 470 -6.02 -21.70 -14.83
N LEU A 471 -5.86 -21.71 -16.16
CA LEU A 471 -5.73 -20.50 -16.98
C LEU A 471 -7.07 -19.90 -17.43
N GLN A 472 -8.17 -20.66 -17.48
CA GLN A 472 -9.48 -20.24 -17.98
C GLN A 472 -9.93 -18.86 -17.44
N PRO A 473 -10.00 -18.62 -16.12
CA PRO A 473 -10.46 -17.33 -15.60
C PRO A 473 -9.48 -16.17 -15.87
N LEU A 474 -8.26 -16.46 -16.35
CA LEU A 474 -7.31 -15.46 -16.85
C LEU A 474 -7.49 -15.25 -18.37
N THR A 475 -7.68 -16.31 -19.15
CA THR A 475 -7.76 -16.25 -20.61
C THR A 475 -9.05 -15.60 -21.11
N GLU A 476 -10.14 -15.73 -20.37
CA GLU A 476 -11.40 -14.98 -20.60
C GLU A 476 -11.20 -13.46 -20.47
N LYS A 477 -10.23 -13.00 -19.67
CA LYS A 477 -9.91 -11.58 -19.43
C LYS A 477 -8.80 -11.02 -20.34
N ILE A 478 -8.09 -11.86 -21.09
CA ILE A 478 -7.05 -11.42 -22.04
C ILE A 478 -7.72 -10.89 -23.31
N ARG A 479 -7.40 -9.66 -23.71
CA ARG A 479 -8.09 -8.99 -24.82
C ARG A 479 -7.47 -9.37 -26.16
N LYS A 480 -7.71 -10.62 -26.57
CA LYS A 480 -7.08 -11.30 -27.73
C LYS A 480 -7.11 -10.49 -29.03
N ASP A 481 -8.15 -9.71 -29.27
CA ASP A 481 -8.32 -8.86 -30.46
C ASP A 481 -7.33 -7.67 -30.53
N TYR A 482 -6.66 -7.32 -29.42
CA TYR A 482 -5.68 -6.24 -29.31
C TYR A 482 -4.24 -6.76 -29.23
N VAL A 483 -3.99 -8.05 -29.49
CA VAL A 483 -2.65 -8.63 -29.55
C VAL A 483 -1.95 -8.21 -30.85
N ILE A 484 -0.84 -7.50 -30.73
CA ILE A 484 0.02 -7.10 -31.86
C ILE A 484 1.40 -7.75 -31.71
N PRO A 485 1.95 -8.42 -32.76
CA PRO A 485 1.32 -8.73 -34.04
C PRO A 485 0.20 -9.79 -33.94
N PRO A 486 -0.85 -9.72 -34.80
CA PRO A 486 -2.00 -10.64 -34.75
C PRO A 486 -1.67 -12.10 -35.09
N PHE A 487 -0.50 -12.37 -35.67
CA PHE A 487 0.00 -13.71 -35.98
C PHE A 487 1.32 -14.03 -35.26
N HIS A 488 1.54 -13.48 -34.06
CA HIS A 488 2.73 -13.79 -33.29
C HIS A 488 2.75 -15.25 -32.82
N GLN A 489 3.92 -15.91 -32.89
CA GLN A 489 4.07 -17.34 -32.59
C GLN A 489 3.45 -17.73 -31.24
N ASN A 490 3.65 -16.94 -30.19
CA ASN A 490 3.15 -17.26 -28.85
C ASN A 490 1.60 -17.29 -28.79
N LEU A 491 0.92 -16.45 -29.59
CA LEU A 491 -0.54 -16.47 -29.70
C LEU A 491 -1.00 -17.72 -30.46
N THR A 492 -0.33 -18.07 -31.56
CA THR A 492 -0.56 -19.33 -32.31
C THR A 492 -0.29 -20.56 -31.43
N ASP A 493 0.75 -20.53 -30.60
CA ASP A 493 1.09 -21.58 -29.64
C ASP A 493 -0.03 -21.72 -28.60
N ALA A 494 -0.56 -20.62 -28.06
CA ALA A 494 -1.67 -20.64 -27.10
C ALA A 494 -2.96 -21.22 -27.71
N TYR A 495 -3.29 -20.91 -28.97
CA TYR A 495 -4.41 -21.55 -29.68
C TYR A 495 -4.15 -23.04 -29.96
N SER A 496 -2.93 -23.43 -30.37
CA SER A 496 -2.61 -24.84 -30.68
C SER A 496 -2.57 -25.73 -29.43
N ARG A 497 -2.22 -25.17 -28.26
CA ARG A 497 -2.33 -25.82 -26.94
C ARG A 497 -3.77 -25.86 -26.40
N GLY A 498 -4.72 -25.17 -27.04
CA GLY A 498 -6.08 -25.01 -26.54
C GLY A 498 -6.18 -24.22 -25.23
N ILE A 499 -5.20 -23.35 -24.94
CA ILE A 499 -5.23 -22.42 -23.79
C ILE A 499 -6.19 -21.26 -24.09
N LEU A 500 -6.18 -20.79 -25.33
CA LEU A 500 -7.16 -19.84 -25.85
C LEU A 500 -8.16 -20.59 -26.73
N GLU A 501 -9.45 -20.36 -26.51
CA GLU A 501 -10.46 -20.69 -27.49
C GLU A 501 -10.21 -19.91 -28.77
N ARG A 502 -10.19 -20.61 -29.92
CA ARG A 502 -10.09 -19.98 -31.25
C ARG A 502 -11.09 -18.83 -31.32
N SER A 503 -10.60 -17.64 -31.65
CA SER A 503 -11.49 -16.48 -31.75
C SER A 503 -12.59 -16.76 -32.78
N PRO A 504 -13.85 -16.33 -32.56
CA PRO A 504 -14.91 -16.37 -33.58
C PRO A 504 -14.67 -15.34 -34.70
N LEU A 505 -13.40 -15.09 -35.03
CA LEU A 505 -12.96 -14.45 -36.25
C LEU A 505 -13.12 -15.44 -37.41
N ASP A 506 -14.37 -15.77 -37.72
CA ASP A 506 -14.77 -15.79 -39.13
C ASP A 506 -14.48 -14.40 -39.67
N LEU A 507 -13.24 -14.29 -40.18
CA LEU A 507 -12.71 -13.31 -41.11
C LEU A 507 -13.62 -12.08 -41.27
N VAL A 508 -13.28 -10.96 -40.63
CA VAL A 508 -13.80 -9.66 -41.07
C VAL A 508 -13.12 -9.32 -42.39
N VAL A 509 -13.60 -9.98 -43.43
CA VAL A 509 -13.29 -9.74 -44.83
C VAL A 509 -13.83 -8.36 -45.15
N CYS A 510 -12.96 -7.43 -45.55
CA CYS A 510 -13.45 -6.17 -46.08
C CYS A 510 -14.22 -6.46 -47.39
N GLU A 511 -15.53 -6.17 -47.41
CA GLU A 511 -16.43 -6.45 -48.55
C GLU A 511 -15.93 -5.91 -49.90
N LYS A 512 -14.99 -4.94 -49.87
CA LYS A 512 -14.43 -4.27 -51.05
C LYS A 512 -13.06 -4.81 -51.50
N THR A 513 -12.30 -5.51 -50.65
CA THR A 513 -10.92 -5.95 -50.98
C THR A 513 -10.67 -7.43 -50.76
N SER A 514 -11.58 -8.16 -50.12
CA SER A 514 -11.39 -9.55 -49.70
C SER A 514 -10.24 -9.80 -48.71
N GLU A 515 -9.62 -8.73 -48.20
CA GLU A 515 -8.55 -8.80 -47.21
C GLU A 515 -9.11 -8.77 -45.78
N ILE A 516 -8.45 -9.49 -44.88
CA ILE A 516 -8.69 -9.40 -43.43
C ILE A 516 -8.15 -8.05 -42.98
N ASN A 517 -8.99 -7.20 -42.38
CA ASN A 517 -8.51 -5.99 -41.71
C ASN A 517 -8.45 -6.22 -40.18
N PRO A 518 -7.28 -6.63 -39.63
CA PRO A 518 -7.15 -6.87 -38.19
C PRO A 518 -7.29 -5.59 -37.34
N ASP A 519 -7.14 -4.41 -37.96
CA ASP A 519 -7.08 -3.13 -37.27
C ASP A 519 -8.48 -2.63 -36.85
N PHE A 520 -9.54 -3.16 -37.47
CA PHE A 520 -10.93 -2.71 -37.27
C PHE A 520 -11.44 -2.82 -35.83
N HIS A 521 -10.85 -3.72 -35.03
CA HIS A 521 -11.20 -3.91 -33.61
C HIS A 521 -10.70 -2.76 -32.72
N TRP A 522 -9.67 -2.03 -33.14
CA TRP A 522 -9.10 -0.89 -32.39
C TRP A 522 -9.97 0.37 -32.45
N LEU A 523 -10.85 0.46 -33.44
CA LEU A 523 -11.72 1.61 -33.69
C LEU A 523 -13.19 1.30 -33.41
N LYS A 524 -13.51 0.03 -33.11
CA LYS A 524 -14.85 -0.41 -32.72
C LYS A 524 -15.07 -0.21 -31.22
N PRO A 525 -16.22 0.37 -30.80
CA PRO A 525 -16.61 0.42 -29.40
C PRO A 525 -17.13 -0.96 -28.94
N THR A 526 -16.23 -1.92 -28.76
CA THR A 526 -16.48 -3.09 -27.89
C THR A 526 -16.54 -2.63 -26.44
N SER A 527 -17.11 -3.42 -25.52
CA SER A 527 -17.40 -2.96 -24.15
C SER A 527 -16.22 -2.32 -23.41
N SER A 528 -14.98 -2.82 -23.55
CA SER A 528 -13.82 -2.38 -22.76
C SER A 528 -12.61 -1.82 -23.52
N GLY A 529 -12.58 -1.89 -24.87
CA GLY A 529 -11.50 -1.29 -25.69
C GLY A 529 -10.09 -1.90 -25.49
N PRO A 530 -9.04 -1.28 -26.04
CA PRO A 530 -7.65 -1.62 -25.73
C PRO A 530 -7.31 -1.28 -24.27
N ARG A 531 -6.28 -1.92 -23.69
CA ARG A 531 -5.75 -1.50 -22.38
C ARG A 531 -4.88 -0.25 -22.49
N TYR A 532 -4.85 0.53 -21.42
CA TYR A 532 -4.05 1.75 -21.37
C TYR A 532 -2.55 1.48 -21.18
N TYR A 533 -1.84 1.29 -22.27
CA TYR A 533 -0.38 1.15 -22.28
C TYR A 533 0.30 2.48 -22.62
N PHE A 534 0.89 3.15 -21.63
CA PHE A 534 1.47 4.50 -21.78
C PHE A 534 2.50 4.64 -22.93
N PRO A 535 3.37 3.64 -23.22
CA PRO A 535 4.24 3.69 -24.38
C PRO A 535 3.52 3.73 -25.74
N TYR A 536 2.33 3.14 -25.88
CA TYR A 536 1.52 3.29 -27.11
C TYR A 536 0.94 4.70 -27.21
N HIS A 537 0.36 5.22 -26.12
CA HIS A 537 -0.14 6.60 -26.06
C HIS A 537 0.96 7.63 -26.44
N LYS A 538 2.18 7.46 -25.90
CA LYS A 538 3.33 8.32 -26.23
C LYS A 538 3.72 8.26 -27.71
N GLU A 539 3.68 7.08 -28.34
CA GLU A 539 4.01 6.95 -29.76
C GLU A 539 2.91 7.48 -30.67
N LEU A 540 1.64 7.38 -30.27
CA LEU A 540 0.51 7.97 -30.98
C LEU A 540 0.59 9.50 -31.01
N ILE A 541 0.86 10.15 -29.87
CA ILE A 541 1.11 11.60 -29.79
C ILE A 541 2.27 11.99 -30.69
N LYS A 542 3.38 11.24 -30.64
CA LYS A 542 4.56 11.50 -31.48
C LYS A 542 4.24 11.42 -32.96
N TYR A 543 3.46 10.42 -33.39
CA TYR A 543 3.08 10.25 -34.79
C TYR A 543 2.14 11.35 -35.27
N LYS A 544 1.12 11.71 -34.46
CA LYS A 544 0.22 12.84 -34.75
C LYS A 544 0.98 14.16 -34.93
N ASN A 545 1.97 14.44 -34.07
CA ASN A 545 2.79 15.65 -34.19
C ASN A 545 3.66 15.66 -35.46
N LEU A 546 4.18 14.50 -35.89
CA LEU A 546 4.92 14.36 -37.16
C LEU A 546 4.02 14.56 -38.38
N LEU A 547 2.78 14.07 -38.35
CA LEU A 547 1.81 14.33 -39.41
C LEU A 547 1.47 15.83 -39.48
N ALA A 548 1.18 16.46 -38.33
CA ALA A 548 0.85 17.89 -38.26
C ALA A 548 1.99 18.81 -38.74
N SER A 549 3.27 18.47 -38.47
CA SER A 549 4.41 19.22 -39.02
C SER A 549 4.58 19.04 -40.53
N THR A 550 4.11 17.92 -41.09
CA THR A 550 4.10 17.65 -42.54
C THR A 550 2.94 18.38 -43.25
N SER A 551 1.78 18.51 -42.58
CA SER A 551 0.62 19.27 -43.07
C SER A 551 0.85 20.79 -43.04
N THR A 552 1.53 21.31 -42.02
CA THR A 552 1.80 22.75 -41.88
C THR A 552 2.86 23.27 -42.85
N SER A 553 3.75 22.42 -43.36
CA SER A 553 4.61 22.74 -44.51
C SER A 553 3.88 22.75 -45.86
N SER A 554 2.60 22.38 -45.93
CA SER A 554 1.81 22.30 -47.17
C SER A 554 0.47 23.07 -47.14
N SER A 555 0.11 23.76 -46.04
CA SER A 555 -1.16 24.49 -45.93
C SER A 555 -1.11 25.74 -45.05
N SER A 556 -0.66 26.85 -45.63
CA SER A 556 -0.68 28.17 -44.98
C SER A 556 -1.98 28.96 -45.24
N SER A 557 -3.13 28.49 -44.75
CA SER A 557 -4.33 29.35 -44.52
C SER A 557 -5.53 28.57 -43.96
N SER A 558 -5.86 28.79 -42.69
CA SER A 558 -7.23 29.12 -42.21
C SER A 558 -7.33 29.03 -40.70
N SER A 559 -8.07 29.95 -40.10
CA SER A 559 -8.34 30.07 -38.67
C SER A 559 -9.68 29.42 -38.29
N GLY A 560 -9.74 28.67 -37.20
CA GLY A 560 -11.01 28.14 -36.67
C GLY A 560 -10.92 27.48 -35.29
N THR A 561 -11.57 28.11 -34.30
CA THR A 561 -12.13 27.53 -33.06
C THR A 561 -11.35 26.44 -32.30
N LEU A 562 -10.75 26.81 -31.16
CA LEU A 562 -10.25 25.87 -30.15
C LEU A 562 -11.41 25.15 -29.43
N SER A 563 -11.28 23.84 -29.19
CA SER A 563 -12.24 23.05 -28.40
C SER A 563 -11.83 22.94 -26.92
N GLY A 564 -12.78 22.52 -26.07
CA GLY A 564 -12.61 22.42 -24.61
C GLY A 564 -11.44 21.53 -24.14
N PHE A 565 -11.04 20.53 -24.94
CA PHE A 565 -9.91 19.65 -24.64
C PHE A 565 -8.56 20.39 -24.53
N GLN A 566 -8.42 21.57 -25.13
CA GLN A 566 -7.22 22.40 -24.94
C GLN A 566 -7.10 22.91 -23.48
N LYS A 567 -8.21 23.10 -22.75
CA LYS A 567 -8.17 23.47 -21.32
C LYS A 567 -7.68 22.30 -20.46
N LEU A 568 -8.18 21.08 -20.72
CA LEU A 568 -7.69 19.86 -20.11
C LEU A 568 -6.19 19.68 -20.37
N ARG A 569 -5.74 19.80 -21.63
CA ARG A 569 -4.33 19.75 -22.00
C ARG A 569 -3.46 20.75 -21.25
N ASN A 570 -3.87 22.02 -21.20
CA ASN A 570 -3.12 23.07 -20.47
C ASN A 570 -3.05 22.78 -18.96
N HIS A 571 -4.08 22.15 -18.38
CA HIS A 571 -4.05 21.69 -17.00
C HIS A 571 -3.08 20.50 -16.80
N LEU A 572 -3.07 19.54 -17.73
CA LEU A 572 -2.17 18.37 -17.72
C LEU A 572 -0.69 18.78 -17.85
N GLU A 573 -0.36 19.74 -18.71
CA GLU A 573 1.01 20.24 -18.89
C GLU A 573 1.51 21.05 -17.66
N SER A 574 0.61 21.69 -16.90
CA SER A 574 0.97 22.47 -15.70
C SER A 574 1.37 21.64 -14.46
N ILE A 575 1.11 20.33 -14.44
CA ILE A 575 1.33 19.42 -13.29
C ILE A 575 2.36 18.31 -13.65
N GLY A 576 3.18 18.55 -14.67
CA GLY A 576 4.24 17.65 -15.12
C GLY A 576 5.39 17.51 -14.12
N ILE A 577 5.44 16.36 -13.44
CA ILE A 577 6.48 15.94 -12.47
C ILE A 577 7.90 16.31 -12.93
N SER A 578 8.56 17.23 -12.21
CA SER A 578 9.99 17.48 -12.32
C SER A 578 10.73 16.94 -11.09
N SER A 579 11.71 16.07 -11.34
CA SER A 579 12.57 15.50 -10.31
C SER A 579 13.73 16.44 -9.95
N SER A 580 13.55 17.30 -8.95
CA SER A 580 14.64 17.83 -8.12
C SER A 580 14.07 18.63 -6.95
N GLY A 581 14.63 18.48 -5.75
CA GLY A 581 14.17 19.20 -4.57
C GLY A 581 14.84 20.57 -4.39
N ARG A 582 14.07 21.57 -3.94
CA ARG A 582 14.42 22.47 -2.82
C ARG A 582 13.23 23.35 -2.42
N LYS A 583 13.26 23.77 -1.16
CA LYS A 583 12.28 24.64 -0.49
C LYS A 583 12.15 25.99 -1.21
N ASN A 584 10.96 26.60 -1.16
CA ASN A 584 10.79 27.96 -0.60
C ASN A 584 9.31 28.32 -0.36
N ASN A 585 9.10 29.19 0.63
CA ASN A 585 7.79 29.75 0.98
C ASN A 585 7.28 30.71 -0.11
N LEU A 586 5.95 30.86 -0.22
CA LEU A 586 5.33 32.15 -0.55
C LEU A 586 3.93 32.23 0.08
N LYS A 587 3.57 33.43 0.56
CA LYS A 587 2.26 33.74 1.15
C LYS A 587 1.18 33.75 0.05
N LEU A 588 -0.04 33.32 0.38
CA LEU A 588 -1.24 33.83 -0.30
C LEU A 588 -1.85 34.93 0.56
N GLU A 589 -2.23 36.01 -0.10
CA GLU A 589 -2.87 37.19 0.49
C GLU A 589 -4.39 37.08 0.26
N ASN A 590 -5.19 37.37 1.28
CA ASN A 590 -6.65 37.29 1.21
C ASN A 590 -7.20 38.64 0.73
N ASP A 591 -7.81 38.69 -0.46
CA ASP A 591 -8.72 39.78 -0.82
C ASP A 591 -10.18 39.32 -0.76
N ARG A 592 -10.99 40.12 -0.06
CA ARG A 592 -12.31 39.72 0.43
C ARG A 592 -13.36 40.75 0.01
N LEU A 593 -14.05 40.49 -1.09
CA LEU A 593 -15.18 41.30 -1.54
C LEU A 593 -16.51 40.53 -1.44
N LYS A 594 -17.46 41.19 -0.76
CA LYS A 594 -18.90 40.93 -0.62
C LYS A 594 -19.56 42.32 -0.52
N PRO A 595 -20.89 42.48 -0.67
CA PRO A 595 -21.90 41.56 -1.20
C PRO A 595 -22.85 42.21 -2.23
N THR A 596 -23.68 41.42 -2.93
CA THR A 596 -25.04 41.85 -3.36
C THR A 596 -25.90 40.64 -3.71
N GLU A 597 -27.11 40.57 -3.14
CA GLU A 597 -28.22 39.79 -3.70
C GLU A 597 -28.86 40.59 -4.85
N PRO A 598 -29.45 39.90 -5.84
CA PRO A 598 -30.90 40.09 -6.01
C PRO A 598 -31.68 38.78 -6.23
N SER A 599 -32.99 38.91 -6.13
CA SER A 599 -34.01 37.85 -6.12
C SER A 599 -34.58 37.57 -7.55
N PRO A 600 -35.55 36.64 -7.74
CA PRO A 600 -35.53 35.72 -8.88
C PRO A 600 -36.41 36.10 -10.08
N SER A 601 -35.96 35.79 -11.30
CA SER A 601 -36.78 35.34 -12.46
C SER A 601 -35.94 35.17 -13.74
N CYS A 602 -36.50 34.48 -14.73
CA CYS A 602 -35.98 34.20 -16.08
C CYS A 602 -34.79 33.21 -16.17
N GLU A 603 -35.15 31.96 -16.45
CA GLU A 603 -34.28 30.96 -17.07
C GLU A 603 -33.76 31.43 -18.44
N PRO A 604 -32.47 31.23 -18.75
CA PRO A 604 -32.01 31.03 -20.12
C PRO A 604 -31.97 29.53 -20.42
N GLN A 605 -32.73 29.09 -21.42
CA GLN A 605 -32.77 27.69 -21.86
C GLN A 605 -31.36 27.20 -22.25
N ALA A 606 -30.82 26.25 -21.50
CA ALA A 606 -29.64 25.50 -21.88
C ALA A 606 -30.04 24.40 -22.88
N THR A 607 -29.31 24.30 -23.98
CA THR A 607 -29.47 23.20 -24.96
C THR A 607 -29.18 21.87 -24.30
N GLU A 608 -30.12 20.93 -24.39
CA GLU A 608 -30.06 19.61 -23.74
C GLU A 608 -28.85 18.79 -24.20
N SER A 609 -27.81 18.72 -23.36
CA SER A 609 -26.79 17.67 -23.44
C SER A 609 -27.35 16.39 -22.81
N GLU A 610 -27.24 15.25 -23.51
CA GLU A 610 -27.79 13.96 -23.08
C GLU A 610 -27.53 13.66 -21.60
N ASN A 611 -28.63 13.40 -20.86
CA ASN A 611 -28.63 13.36 -19.40
C ASN A 611 -27.71 12.26 -18.83
N PHE A 612 -26.55 12.65 -18.31
CA PHE A 612 -25.79 11.82 -17.36
C PHE A 612 -26.54 11.79 -16.02
N HIS A 613 -27.53 10.90 -15.92
CA HIS A 613 -28.32 10.70 -14.71
C HIS A 613 -27.87 9.41 -14.00
N VAL A 614 -27.74 9.49 -12.68
CA VAL A 614 -27.17 8.43 -11.83
C VAL A 614 -28.24 7.98 -10.85
N GLU A 615 -28.59 6.70 -10.91
CA GLU A 615 -29.45 6.03 -9.95
C GLU A 615 -28.65 5.58 -8.73
N PHE A 616 -29.30 5.59 -7.57
CA PHE A 616 -28.72 5.21 -6.28
C PHE A 616 -29.70 4.32 -5.54
N ARG A 617 -29.23 3.18 -5.00
CA ARG A 617 -30.07 2.23 -4.26
C ARG A 617 -29.42 1.87 -2.93
N ASN A 618 -30.20 1.89 -1.86
CA ASN A 618 -29.83 1.35 -0.55
C ASN A 618 -30.38 -0.07 -0.45
N PHE A 619 -29.50 -1.08 -0.39
CA PHE A 619 -29.93 -2.48 -0.30
C PHE A 619 -30.35 -2.88 1.12
N TYR A 620 -29.83 -2.19 2.14
CA TYR A 620 -30.10 -2.51 3.55
C TYR A 620 -30.44 -1.24 4.35
N PRO A 621 -31.67 -0.70 4.20
CA PRO A 621 -32.12 0.48 4.95
C PRO A 621 -32.10 0.34 6.47
N GLU A 622 -32.06 -0.91 6.97
CA GLU A 622 -31.94 -1.24 8.40
C GLU A 622 -30.50 -1.11 8.93
N ILE A 623 -29.50 -1.12 8.04
CA ILE A 623 -28.06 -1.06 8.37
C ILE A 623 -27.48 0.31 7.99
N LEU A 624 -27.81 0.80 6.79
CA LEU A 624 -27.37 2.10 6.30
C LEU A 624 -28.48 3.13 6.49
N ASP A 625 -28.31 4.01 7.48
CA ASP A 625 -29.27 5.07 7.79
C ASP A 625 -29.43 6.09 6.62
N GLU A 626 -30.56 6.79 6.62
CA GLU A 626 -30.91 7.74 5.56
C GLU A 626 -29.92 8.93 5.48
N GLN A 627 -29.33 9.36 6.60
CA GLN A 627 -28.40 10.49 6.62
C GLN A 627 -27.06 10.13 5.98
N LEU A 628 -26.53 8.94 6.30
CA LEU A 628 -25.33 8.37 5.69
C LEU A 628 -25.55 8.03 4.21
N PHE A 629 -26.72 7.48 3.84
CA PHE A 629 -27.09 7.27 2.44
C PHE A 629 -27.12 8.59 1.64
N LEU A 630 -27.75 9.64 2.19
CA LEU A 630 -27.78 10.97 1.58
C LEU A 630 -26.41 11.67 1.60
N ALA A 631 -25.53 11.36 2.56
CA ALA A 631 -24.14 11.83 2.57
C ALA A 631 -23.32 11.16 1.46
N ALA A 632 -23.41 9.83 1.30
CA ALA A 632 -22.78 9.08 0.23
C ALA A 632 -23.24 9.55 -1.15
N LYS A 633 -24.56 9.72 -1.36
CA LYS A 633 -25.12 10.25 -2.60
C LYS A 633 -24.56 11.65 -2.95
N ARG A 634 -24.53 12.58 -1.98
CA ARG A 634 -23.93 13.92 -2.17
C ARG A 634 -22.46 13.81 -2.53
N ARG A 635 -21.70 12.99 -1.79
CA ARG A 635 -20.26 12.82 -1.98
C ARG A 635 -19.90 12.25 -3.36
N ILE A 636 -20.69 11.29 -3.85
CA ILE A 636 -20.51 10.73 -5.20
C ILE A 636 -20.79 11.79 -6.27
N LEU A 637 -21.88 12.55 -6.14
CA LEU A 637 -22.22 13.62 -7.10
C LEU A 637 -21.19 14.77 -7.11
N GLU A 638 -20.66 15.15 -5.95
CA GLU A 638 -19.53 16.11 -5.87
C GLU A 638 -18.30 15.59 -6.64
N LEU A 639 -17.97 14.31 -6.49
CA LEU A 639 -16.82 13.69 -7.12
C LEU A 639 -17.02 13.48 -8.63
N THR A 640 -18.22 13.11 -9.10
CA THR A 640 -18.47 12.98 -10.56
C THR A 640 -18.42 14.33 -11.27
N VAL A 641 -18.82 15.42 -10.60
CA VAL A 641 -18.62 16.79 -11.09
C VAL A 641 -17.14 17.18 -11.04
N LYS A 642 -16.42 16.93 -9.93
CA LYS A 642 -14.97 17.22 -9.83
C LYS A 642 -14.17 16.59 -10.98
N TRP A 643 -14.55 15.38 -11.37
CA TRP A 643 -13.86 14.57 -12.39
C TRP A 643 -14.52 14.63 -13.78
N ASN A 644 -15.39 15.61 -14.05
CA ASN A 644 -16.02 15.82 -15.35
C ASN A 644 -16.56 14.52 -16.00
N VAL A 645 -17.15 13.61 -15.22
CA VAL A 645 -17.48 12.24 -15.71
C VAL A 645 -18.45 12.29 -16.90
N ALA A 646 -19.32 13.30 -16.95
CA ALA A 646 -20.22 13.52 -18.08
C ALA A 646 -19.51 13.83 -19.41
N GLU A 647 -18.31 14.45 -19.39
CA GLU A 647 -17.52 14.80 -20.58
C GLU A 647 -16.79 13.59 -21.21
N LEU A 648 -16.74 12.45 -20.52
CA LEU A 648 -16.14 11.21 -21.06
C LEU A 648 -16.96 10.71 -22.26
N SER A 649 -16.29 10.37 -23.35
CA SER A 649 -16.94 9.99 -24.63
C SER A 649 -17.73 8.68 -24.58
N ARG A 650 -17.28 7.70 -23.78
CA ARG A 650 -17.80 6.33 -23.75
C ARG A 650 -18.50 6.00 -22.44
N ALA A 651 -19.60 5.24 -22.52
CA ALA A 651 -20.27 4.67 -21.35
C ALA A 651 -19.32 3.82 -20.48
N PHE A 652 -18.44 3.02 -21.09
CA PHE A 652 -17.38 2.29 -20.38
C PHE A 652 -16.54 3.18 -19.44
N HIS A 653 -16.06 4.32 -19.94
CA HIS A 653 -15.28 5.27 -19.14
C HIS A 653 -16.13 5.91 -18.04
N LYS A 654 -17.40 6.24 -18.33
CA LYS A 654 -18.35 6.78 -17.35
C LYS A 654 -18.60 5.80 -16.21
N ASN A 655 -18.85 4.54 -16.54
CA ASN A 655 -19.12 3.47 -15.57
C ASN A 655 -17.87 3.15 -14.73
N LEU A 656 -16.70 3.03 -15.36
CA LEU A 656 -15.44 2.79 -14.64
C LEU A 656 -15.08 3.96 -13.71
N ALA A 657 -15.32 5.21 -14.13
CA ALA A 657 -15.17 6.37 -13.26
C ALA A 657 -16.16 6.35 -12.09
N LEU A 658 -17.43 6.02 -12.35
CA LEU A 658 -18.48 5.96 -11.33
C LEU A 658 -18.19 4.87 -10.29
N GLU A 659 -17.71 3.70 -10.72
CA GLU A 659 -17.27 2.60 -9.86
C GLU A 659 -16.13 3.03 -8.93
N MET A 660 -15.09 3.67 -9.47
CA MET A 660 -13.96 4.21 -8.70
C MET A 660 -14.39 5.28 -7.69
N ILE A 661 -15.27 6.19 -8.12
CA ILE A 661 -15.79 7.28 -7.28
C ILE A 661 -16.68 6.73 -6.15
N THR A 662 -17.53 5.76 -6.47
CA THR A 662 -18.42 5.11 -5.49
C THR A 662 -17.60 4.38 -4.44
N ARG A 663 -16.64 3.54 -4.84
CA ARG A 663 -15.74 2.86 -3.88
C ARG A 663 -15.01 3.85 -2.97
N ARG A 664 -14.47 4.93 -3.54
CA ARG A 664 -13.83 6.01 -2.77
C ARG A 664 -14.78 6.65 -1.76
N ALA A 665 -15.97 7.06 -2.18
CA ALA A 665 -16.93 7.75 -1.31
C ALA A 665 -17.38 6.86 -0.15
N LEU A 666 -17.60 5.57 -0.38
CA LEU A 666 -17.97 4.61 0.65
C LEU A 666 -16.81 4.34 1.62
N LEU A 667 -15.56 4.26 1.15
CA LEU A 667 -14.36 4.15 1.99
C LEU A 667 -14.10 5.41 2.84
N GLU A 668 -14.30 6.61 2.29
CA GLU A 668 -14.20 7.88 3.04
C GLU A 668 -15.25 7.98 4.17
N LEU A 669 -16.41 7.33 3.99
CA LEU A 669 -17.55 7.35 4.92
C LEU A 669 -17.70 6.09 5.81
N ASP A 670 -16.77 5.11 5.72
CA ASP A 670 -16.81 3.84 6.47
C ASP A 670 -18.06 2.96 6.18
N ILE A 671 -18.61 3.05 4.95
CA ILE A 671 -19.80 2.30 4.50
C ILE A 671 -19.37 1.03 3.75
N SER A 672 -20.02 -0.10 4.04
CA SER A 672 -19.80 -1.35 3.28
C SER A 672 -20.27 -1.21 1.82
N PRO A 673 -19.49 -1.64 0.82
CA PRO A 673 -19.91 -1.61 -0.58
C PRO A 673 -21.13 -2.49 -0.88
N GLU A 674 -21.45 -3.45 -0.02
CA GLU A 674 -22.62 -4.32 -0.14
C GLU A 674 -23.94 -3.58 0.15
N CYS A 675 -23.91 -2.43 0.82
CA CYS A 675 -25.11 -1.69 1.21
C CYS A 675 -25.59 -0.68 0.15
N PHE A 676 -24.80 -0.42 -0.90
CA PHE A 676 -24.99 0.76 -1.76
C PHE A 676 -24.71 0.42 -3.23
N ASP A 677 -25.70 0.63 -4.10
CA ASP A 677 -25.55 0.55 -5.56
C ASP A 677 -25.68 1.92 -6.22
N CYS A 678 -24.93 2.08 -7.32
CA CYS A 678 -24.77 3.33 -8.06
C CYS A 678 -24.49 3.03 -9.54
N HIS A 679 -25.40 3.38 -10.43
CA HIS A 679 -25.26 3.12 -11.87
C HIS A 679 -25.84 4.26 -12.73
N VAL A 680 -25.38 4.35 -13.98
CA VAL A 680 -25.87 5.32 -14.96
C VAL A 680 -27.18 4.83 -15.56
N THR A 681 -28.20 5.68 -15.62
CA THR A 681 -29.53 5.28 -16.12
C THR A 681 -29.52 5.08 -17.63
N GLY A 682 -30.17 4.02 -18.11
CA GLY A 682 -30.29 3.68 -19.53
C GLY A 682 -29.59 2.38 -19.91
N GLU A 683 -28.62 1.93 -19.11
CA GLU A 683 -27.99 0.61 -19.24
C GLU A 683 -28.61 -0.37 -18.24
N LYS A 684 -29.05 -1.54 -18.73
CA LYS A 684 -29.48 -2.63 -17.85
C LYS A 684 -28.24 -3.27 -17.22
N SER A 685 -27.98 -2.99 -15.96
CA SER A 685 -27.13 -3.86 -15.14
C SER A 685 -27.80 -5.24 -15.06
N THR A 686 -27.18 -6.26 -15.66
CA THR A 686 -27.35 -7.62 -15.12
C THR A 686 -26.84 -7.57 -13.68
N PRO A 687 -27.63 -8.02 -12.68
CA PRO A 687 -27.13 -8.06 -11.31
C PRO A 687 -25.88 -8.97 -11.27
N PRO A 688 -24.94 -8.74 -10.33
CA PRO A 688 -23.92 -9.74 -10.06
C PRO A 688 -24.62 -11.06 -9.71
N ASP A 689 -24.10 -12.18 -10.21
CA ASP A 689 -24.58 -13.49 -9.79
C ASP A 689 -24.43 -13.59 -8.27
N VAL A 690 -25.54 -13.50 -7.57
CA VAL A 690 -25.64 -13.78 -6.15
C VAL A 690 -25.46 -15.29 -6.03
N LEU A 691 -24.20 -15.72 -5.91
CA LEU A 691 -23.89 -16.97 -5.28
C LEU A 691 -24.60 -16.95 -3.92
N PRO A 692 -25.47 -17.94 -3.63
CA PRO A 692 -26.18 -17.95 -2.36
C PRO A 692 -25.17 -17.95 -1.21
N PRO A 693 -25.48 -17.31 -0.08
CA PRO A 693 -24.56 -17.26 1.06
C PRO A 693 -24.16 -18.69 1.45
N PRO A 694 -22.89 -18.94 1.81
CA PRO A 694 -22.49 -20.24 2.33
C PRO A 694 -23.36 -20.54 3.56
N ILE A 695 -24.04 -21.69 3.52
CA ILE A 695 -24.97 -22.11 4.56
C ILE A 695 -24.22 -22.12 5.89
N SER A 696 -24.70 -21.31 6.84
CA SER A 696 -24.20 -21.28 8.21
C SER A 696 -24.32 -22.66 8.84
N GLY A 697 -23.20 -23.33 9.06
CA GLY A 697 -23.18 -24.69 9.57
C GLY A 697 -21.81 -25.17 10.01
N ILE A 698 -21.55 -25.05 11.32
CA ILE A 698 -20.57 -25.82 12.09
C ILE A 698 -19.10 -25.47 11.78
N TYR A 699 -18.45 -24.73 12.69
CA TYR A 699 -17.48 -25.30 13.65
C TYR A 699 -17.08 -24.23 14.69
N ASP A 700 -17.60 -24.37 15.91
CA ASP A 700 -16.85 -23.98 17.12
C ASP A 700 -15.68 -24.97 17.32
N ILE A 701 -14.73 -24.61 18.21
CA ILE A 701 -13.63 -25.46 18.74
C ILE A 701 -12.48 -25.67 17.71
N PHE A 702 -11.44 -24.83 17.67
CA PHE A 702 -10.47 -24.53 18.73
C PHE A 702 -9.80 -23.15 18.55
#